data_AF-A0A5R9F8F5-F1
#
_entry.id   AF-A0A5R9F8F5-F1
#
_cell.length_a   1.000
_cell.length_b   1.000
_cell.length_c   1.000
_cell.angle_alpha   90.00
_cell.angle_beta   90.00
_cell.angle_gamma   90.00
#
_symmetry.space_group_name_H-M   'P 1'
#
loop_
_entity.id
_entity.type
_entity.pdbx_description
1 polymer ?
#
loop_
_entity_poly.entity_id
_entity_poly.type
_entity_poly.pdbx_seq_one_letter_code
_entity_poly.pdbx_strand_id
1 'polypeptide(L)'
;MNPTIECHYEYDKKVSFALQQNHVPVVKFLSIKNTSADSLSNIKVEITANPEFSEVYSLNIEKIESDEVIEIRPDLQLSSHFLSVLDESIVGNLQLTISDGDRELYKENLPIDVMSFDSWPGSSVLPEIISSFITPNRPFVNDIVRQAASIMETNTGSNAMDGYQSGDPNRVLAQLSAIYSAIQAHEIAYVSAPASFEDEGQKICFPDLIKEHKLGTCLDLALLYAACAEAVGIYPLVVFLKGHAFPAFWLKEQTTYESFQDDKSILTKHMAHGINELIAVESTYLTKEDSTFNEAVKNAEVNLDKVDFFQYFIDVKRSRIGQIKPIDLKKVSGDIEVEVNQEEPLNMPNKMAFDQVEVIPEKEDADQQVQQESKVIYWQNKLIDMSLRNNLLNYRLHTQGIPVVTPDLSRTEDILAMGKKVFINPLPNEWQNKARDFREQKELLQSKILQGDMQNNRLRSTLTEVNLDKELVKLYRNAKNTLEESGANSLFVALGFLKWYEEKSYTKERYAPILLLPVDLVRMSAKKGYYIRARDEEVQINISLIEYLKQKFGIDASGLYEIPKDEHGADVKKVLTTMRRLIMTMKSWDVLETASIGLFSFSKFVMWNDLVNNSEELKENKVVKSLMEGNYLVETTESMNKPVTTEVDEEETIYAPLSSDSTQKEAILATGANNSFVLHGPPGSGKSQTITNMISHALANGKTVLFVVEKMAALSVVQKRLADIGLANFCLEVYSNKGQKKDILAQLETSFNAQHKTKGTNWSEKSEEIKKLKKELNSYVKDLQFIFDK
;
A
#
# COMPACT_ATOMS: atom_id res chain seq x y z
N MET A 1 44.02 -44.08 -9.54
CA MET A 1 43.54 -44.62 -8.25
C MET A 1 42.23 -43.90 -7.96
N ASN A 2 41.18 -44.62 -7.57
CA ASN A 2 39.97 -43.94 -7.08
C ASN A 2 40.34 -43.18 -5.80
N PRO A 3 39.86 -41.95 -5.60
CA PRO A 3 40.17 -41.18 -4.40
C PRO A 3 39.67 -41.93 -3.16
N THR A 4 40.53 -42.04 -2.14
CA THR A 4 40.25 -42.68 -0.84
C THR A 4 39.38 -41.81 0.08
N ILE A 5 39.36 -40.50 -0.18
CA ILE A 5 38.56 -39.50 0.53
C ILE A 5 37.94 -38.58 -0.52
N GLU A 6 36.67 -38.23 -0.32
CA GLU A 6 35.98 -37.15 -1.01
C GLU A 6 35.78 -35.98 -0.03
N CYS A 7 36.02 -34.75 -0.49
CA CYS A 7 35.91 -33.55 0.35
C CYS A 7 35.00 -32.50 -0.29
N HIS A 8 34.14 -31.90 0.52
CA HIS A 8 33.37 -30.73 0.15
C HIS A 8 33.66 -29.61 1.15
N TYR A 9 33.90 -28.40 0.67
CA TYR A 9 34.25 -27.28 1.52
C TYR A 9 33.57 -26.00 1.05
N GLU A 10 33.32 -25.11 2.00
CA GLU A 10 32.84 -23.75 1.77
C GLU A 10 33.81 -22.79 2.47
N TYR A 11 34.38 -21.87 1.70
CA TYR A 11 35.34 -20.88 2.21
C TYR A 11 35.21 -19.56 1.44
N ASP A 12 35.59 -18.46 2.10
CA ASP A 12 35.63 -17.13 1.49
C ASP A 12 36.91 -16.94 0.68
N LYS A 13 36.75 -16.45 -0.55
CA LYS A 13 37.88 -16.21 -1.47
C LYS A 13 38.68 -14.96 -1.15
N LYS A 14 38.27 -14.16 -0.16
CA LYS A 14 38.96 -12.95 0.27
C LYS A 14 39.05 -12.95 1.78
N VAL A 15 40.20 -12.52 2.32
CA VAL A 15 40.42 -12.30 3.75
C VAL A 15 40.99 -10.91 3.96
N SER A 16 40.54 -10.21 5.00
CA SER A 16 40.99 -8.84 5.31
C SER A 16 41.14 -8.64 6.80
N PHE A 17 41.84 -7.57 7.20
CA PHE A 17 41.94 -7.18 8.60
C PHE A 17 40.56 -6.94 9.24
N ALA A 18 39.63 -6.34 8.49
CA ALA A 18 38.26 -6.11 8.95
C ALA A 18 37.54 -7.42 9.32
N LEU A 19 37.67 -8.45 8.48
CA LEU A 19 37.08 -9.77 8.73
C LEU A 19 37.72 -10.43 9.96
N GLN A 20 39.05 -10.33 10.10
CA GLN A 20 39.78 -10.84 11.25
C GLN A 20 39.36 -10.17 12.57
N GLN A 21 39.32 -8.83 12.60
CA GLN A 21 38.96 -8.05 13.79
C GLN A 21 37.52 -8.35 14.25
N ASN A 22 36.65 -8.69 13.32
CA ASN A 22 35.24 -9.01 13.57
C ASN A 22 34.98 -10.52 13.65
N HIS A 23 36.02 -11.35 13.77
CA HIS A 23 35.94 -12.79 13.96
C HIS A 23 35.11 -13.52 12.88
N VAL A 24 35.20 -13.08 11.62
CA VAL A 24 34.52 -13.72 10.50
C VAL A 24 35.33 -14.95 10.04
N PRO A 25 34.75 -16.17 10.06
CA PRO A 25 35.47 -17.38 9.72
C PRO A 25 35.71 -17.47 8.21
N VAL A 26 36.97 -17.70 7.80
CA VAL A 26 37.35 -17.84 6.38
C VAL A 26 36.90 -19.19 5.82
N VAL A 27 37.02 -20.27 6.60
CA VAL A 27 36.54 -21.61 6.21
C VAL A 27 35.24 -21.88 6.97
N LYS A 28 34.11 -21.78 6.28
CA LYS A 28 32.77 -21.87 6.85
C LYS A 28 32.37 -23.32 7.13
N PHE A 29 32.80 -24.24 6.27
CA PHE A 29 32.41 -25.64 6.32
C PHE A 29 33.43 -26.54 5.62
N LEU A 30 33.65 -27.73 6.18
CA LEU A 30 34.42 -28.81 5.56
C LEU A 30 33.76 -30.15 5.89
N SER A 31 33.45 -30.93 4.85
CA SER A 31 32.90 -32.28 4.89
C SER A 31 33.93 -33.24 4.32
N ILE A 32 34.18 -34.32 5.05
CA ILE A 32 35.15 -35.36 4.70
C ILE A 32 34.42 -36.69 4.65
N LYS A 33 34.39 -37.32 3.48
CA LYS A 33 33.75 -38.61 3.25
C LYS A 33 34.80 -39.69 2.96
N ASN A 34 34.72 -40.81 3.67
CA ASN A 34 35.50 -41.99 3.34
C ASN A 34 34.82 -42.79 2.22
N THR A 35 35.43 -42.83 1.03
CA THR A 35 34.92 -43.54 -0.15
C THR A 35 35.54 -44.93 -0.31
N SER A 36 36.39 -45.34 0.62
CA SER A 36 37.02 -46.67 0.62
C SER A 36 36.15 -47.71 1.33
N ALA A 37 36.38 -48.99 1.04
CA ALA A 37 35.67 -50.10 1.67
C ALA A 37 36.12 -50.36 3.12
N ASP A 38 37.27 -49.81 3.51
CA ASP A 38 37.89 -49.99 4.83
C ASP A 38 37.68 -48.76 5.71
N SER A 39 37.67 -48.94 7.03
CA SER A 39 37.65 -47.82 7.96
C SER A 39 39.01 -47.12 7.99
N LEU A 40 39.02 -45.80 7.92
CA LEU A 40 40.22 -44.97 8.11
C LEU A 40 40.37 -44.62 9.58
N SER A 41 41.60 -44.59 10.10
CA SER A 41 41.89 -44.29 11.51
C SER A 41 43.03 -43.30 11.65
N ASN A 42 43.00 -42.45 12.69
CA ASN A 42 44.00 -41.42 12.97
C ASN A 42 44.22 -40.44 11.79
N ILE A 43 43.13 -39.97 11.21
CA ILE A 43 43.16 -39.02 10.10
C ILE A 43 43.51 -37.63 10.64
N LYS A 44 44.59 -37.04 10.14
CA LYS A 44 44.97 -35.66 10.44
C LYS A 44 44.47 -34.74 9.33
N VAL A 45 43.68 -33.75 9.70
CA VAL A 45 43.27 -32.64 8.84
C VAL A 45 44.13 -31.44 9.20
N GLU A 46 44.78 -30.84 8.21
CA GLU A 46 45.63 -29.67 8.37
C GLU A 46 45.28 -28.60 7.33
N ILE A 47 45.15 -27.35 7.76
CA ILE A 47 44.97 -26.20 6.87
C ILE A 47 46.10 -25.22 7.15
N THR A 48 46.92 -24.96 6.14
CA THR A 48 48.03 -24.00 6.21
C THR A 48 47.81 -22.85 5.23
N ALA A 49 48.30 -21.67 5.56
CA ALA A 49 48.23 -20.49 4.71
C ALA A 49 49.61 -20.14 4.12
N ASN A 50 49.63 -19.77 2.84
CA ASN A 50 50.80 -19.19 2.19
C ASN A 50 50.38 -17.92 1.43
N PRO A 51 50.89 -16.72 1.76
CA PRO A 51 51.82 -16.43 2.87
C PRO A 51 51.19 -16.74 4.24
N GLU A 52 51.98 -16.75 5.31
CA GLU A 52 51.57 -17.14 6.68
C GLU A 52 50.64 -16.08 7.34
N PHE A 53 49.49 -15.82 6.72
CA PHE A 53 48.45 -14.91 7.24
C PHE A 53 47.53 -15.58 8.27
N SER A 54 47.70 -16.89 8.53
CA SER A 54 47.01 -17.61 9.60
C SER A 54 47.95 -18.60 10.30
N GLU A 55 47.65 -18.92 11.55
CA GLU A 55 48.24 -20.09 12.21
C GLU A 55 47.80 -21.38 11.51
N VAL A 56 48.58 -22.45 11.69
CA VAL A 56 48.25 -23.77 11.16
C VAL A 56 47.08 -24.36 11.96
N TYR A 57 45.96 -24.60 11.28
CA TYR A 57 44.85 -25.34 11.87
C TYR A 57 45.13 -26.84 11.74
N SER A 58 45.01 -27.58 12.84
CA SER A 58 45.14 -29.04 12.82
C SER A 58 44.10 -29.71 13.69
N LEU A 59 43.44 -30.74 13.13
CA LEU A 59 42.45 -31.58 13.81
C LEU A 59 42.78 -33.05 13.56
N ASN A 60 42.78 -33.85 14.63
CA ASN A 60 42.91 -35.31 14.53
C ASN A 60 41.52 -35.95 14.68
N ILE A 61 41.18 -36.81 13.73
CA ILE A 61 39.95 -37.60 13.69
C ILE A 61 40.33 -39.05 13.96
N GLU A 62 39.80 -39.62 15.06
CA GLU A 62 40.18 -40.97 15.51
C GLU A 62 39.81 -42.05 14.49
N LYS A 63 38.61 -41.96 13.89
CA LYS A 63 38.11 -42.97 12.94
C LYS A 63 37.06 -42.38 12.00
N ILE A 64 37.05 -42.84 10.74
CA ILE A 64 36.00 -42.60 9.74
C ILE A 64 35.62 -43.96 9.12
N GLU A 65 34.41 -44.45 9.38
CA GLU A 65 33.90 -45.70 8.82
C GLU A 65 33.72 -45.59 7.29
N SER A 66 33.60 -46.74 6.61
CA SER A 66 33.31 -46.76 5.17
C SER A 66 31.98 -46.05 4.88
N ASP A 67 31.97 -45.16 3.87
CA ASP A 67 30.85 -44.29 3.50
C ASP A 67 30.37 -43.29 4.57
N GLU A 68 31.08 -43.15 5.70
CA GLU A 68 30.80 -42.13 6.71
C GLU A 68 31.25 -40.74 6.25
N VAL A 69 30.48 -39.72 6.65
CA VAL A 69 30.74 -38.30 6.40
C VAL A 69 30.93 -37.58 7.73
N ILE A 70 32.06 -36.88 7.87
CA ILE A 70 32.34 -36.01 9.02
C ILE A 70 32.28 -34.56 8.58
N GLU A 71 31.52 -33.75 9.31
CA GLU A 71 31.38 -32.32 9.09
C GLU A 71 32.07 -31.54 10.20
N ILE A 72 32.93 -30.59 9.82
CA ILE A 72 33.66 -29.71 10.75
C ILE A 72 33.59 -28.26 10.29
N ARG A 73 33.80 -27.34 11.24
CA ARG A 73 33.90 -25.89 11.01
C ARG A 73 35.26 -25.40 11.52
N PRO A 74 36.30 -25.40 10.67
CA PRO A 74 37.65 -25.01 11.06
C PRO A 74 37.71 -23.54 11.51
N ASP A 75 38.19 -23.29 12.72
CA ASP A 75 38.41 -21.93 13.24
C ASP A 75 39.88 -21.52 13.00
N LEU A 76 40.14 -20.91 11.85
CA LEU A 76 41.48 -20.44 11.49
C LEU A 76 41.81 -19.17 12.26
N GLN A 77 42.87 -19.21 13.08
CA GLN A 77 43.39 -18.04 13.77
C GLN A 77 44.19 -17.17 12.79
N LEU A 78 43.54 -16.12 12.28
CA LEU A 78 44.16 -15.16 11.36
C LEU A 78 45.14 -14.23 12.10
N SER A 79 46.29 -13.95 11.47
CA SER A 79 47.34 -13.08 12.02
C SER A 79 46.93 -11.61 11.91
N SER A 80 46.57 -11.01 13.04
CA SER A 80 46.27 -9.57 13.12
C SER A 80 47.47 -8.71 12.72
N HIS A 81 48.68 -9.12 13.12
CA HIS A 81 49.91 -8.41 12.76
C HIS A 81 50.10 -8.39 11.24
N PHE A 82 50.06 -9.57 10.60
CA PHE A 82 50.25 -9.68 9.15
C PHE A 82 49.25 -8.83 8.36
N LEU A 83 47.96 -8.93 8.69
CA LEU A 83 46.89 -8.23 7.99
C LEU A 83 46.94 -6.71 8.23
N SER A 84 47.41 -6.26 9.41
CA SER A 84 47.48 -4.82 9.75
C SER A 84 48.59 -4.05 9.02
N VAL A 85 49.65 -4.73 8.58
CA VAL A 85 50.82 -4.10 7.93
C VAL A 85 50.79 -4.24 6.41
N LEU A 86 49.79 -4.92 5.86
CA LEU A 86 49.67 -5.15 4.43
C LEU A 86 49.12 -3.91 3.72
N ASP A 87 49.96 -3.24 2.93
CA ASP A 87 49.59 -2.02 2.19
C ASP A 87 48.96 -2.31 0.82
N GLU A 88 49.30 -3.45 0.20
CA GLU A 88 48.76 -3.91 -1.09
C GLU A 88 48.21 -5.32 -0.98
N SER A 89 47.06 -5.56 -1.61
CA SER A 89 46.44 -6.88 -1.65
C SER A 89 47.34 -7.87 -2.43
N ILE A 90 47.46 -9.08 -1.91
CA ILE A 90 48.29 -10.13 -2.49
C ILE A 90 47.49 -11.42 -2.68
N VAL A 91 47.92 -12.25 -3.62
CA VAL A 91 47.35 -13.58 -3.81
C VAL A 91 48.02 -14.54 -2.83
N GLY A 92 47.19 -15.23 -2.04
CA GLY A 92 47.57 -16.31 -1.16
C GLY A 92 46.89 -17.63 -1.54
N ASN A 93 47.15 -18.64 -0.74
CA ASN A 93 46.57 -19.96 -0.88
C ASN A 93 46.38 -20.61 0.50
N LEU A 94 45.21 -21.18 0.75
CA LEU A 94 44.98 -22.13 1.83
C LEU A 94 45.23 -23.54 1.29
N GLN A 95 46.13 -24.28 1.91
CA GLN A 95 46.39 -25.67 1.56
C GLN A 95 45.68 -26.58 2.56
N LEU A 96 44.64 -27.27 2.10
CA LEU A 96 43.95 -28.31 2.84
C LEU A 96 44.66 -29.65 2.59
N THR A 97 45.19 -30.26 3.64
CA THR A 97 45.83 -31.57 3.58
C THR A 97 45.14 -32.53 4.54
N ILE A 98 44.80 -33.73 4.06
CA ILE A 98 44.27 -34.82 4.88
C ILE A 98 45.21 -36.00 4.73
N SER A 99 45.75 -36.47 5.84
CA SER A 99 46.72 -37.57 5.87
C SER A 99 46.34 -38.66 6.87
N ASP A 100 46.78 -39.88 6.58
CA ASP A 100 46.81 -41.03 7.49
C ASP A 100 48.29 -41.33 7.79
N GLY A 101 48.77 -40.88 8.96
CA GLY A 101 50.19 -40.85 9.27
C GLY A 101 50.98 -40.03 8.22
N ASP A 102 51.99 -40.67 7.60
CA ASP A 102 52.82 -40.07 6.54
C ASP A 102 52.17 -40.15 5.14
N ARG A 103 51.01 -40.81 5.01
CA ARG A 103 50.33 -40.99 3.72
C ARG A 103 49.33 -39.87 3.48
N GLU A 104 49.60 -39.05 2.47
CA GLU A 104 48.65 -38.05 1.97
C GLU A 104 47.46 -38.74 1.28
N LEU A 105 46.24 -38.48 1.78
CA LEU A 105 45.00 -39.04 1.25
C LEU A 105 44.25 -38.04 0.37
N TYR A 106 44.34 -36.76 0.70
CA TYR A 106 43.73 -35.66 -0.03
C TYR A 106 44.57 -34.40 0.14
N LYS A 107 44.71 -33.62 -0.94
CA LYS A 107 45.39 -32.34 -0.92
C LYS A 107 44.78 -31.42 -1.95
N GLU A 108 44.39 -30.23 -1.51
CA GLU A 108 43.79 -29.21 -2.35
C GLU A 108 44.38 -27.84 -2.02
N ASN A 109 44.57 -27.04 -3.07
CA ASN A 109 45.04 -25.67 -2.96
C ASN A 109 43.86 -24.74 -3.25
N LEU A 110 43.45 -24.00 -2.24
CA LEU A 110 42.34 -23.07 -2.27
C LEU A 110 42.88 -21.65 -2.43
N PRO A 111 42.79 -21.04 -3.63
CA PRO A 111 43.27 -19.68 -3.85
C PRO A 111 42.44 -18.70 -3.02
N ILE A 112 43.11 -17.70 -2.45
CA ILE A 112 42.50 -16.67 -1.60
C ILE A 112 43.23 -15.34 -1.78
N ASP A 113 42.48 -14.25 -1.90
CA ASP A 113 43.05 -12.90 -1.93
C ASP A 113 43.19 -12.38 -0.51
N VAL A 114 44.42 -12.04 -0.12
CA VAL A 114 44.73 -11.43 1.17
C VAL A 114 44.74 -9.93 0.98
N MET A 115 43.72 -9.27 1.48
CA MET A 115 43.43 -7.87 1.18
C MET A 115 44.23 -6.92 2.07
N SER A 116 44.60 -5.76 1.52
CA SER A 116 45.22 -4.68 2.29
C SER A 116 44.33 -4.21 3.45
N PHE A 117 44.95 -3.58 4.45
CA PHE A 117 44.28 -3.10 5.67
C PHE A 117 43.03 -2.22 5.40
N ASP A 118 43.09 -1.42 4.35
CA ASP A 118 42.09 -0.44 3.92
C ASP A 118 41.10 -0.99 2.88
N SER A 119 41.17 -2.27 2.52
CA SER A 119 40.31 -2.87 1.49
C SER A 119 39.04 -3.49 2.07
N TRP A 120 37.89 -3.02 1.58
CA TRP A 120 36.60 -3.68 1.79
C TRP A 120 36.44 -4.86 0.81
N PRO A 121 36.06 -6.08 1.27
CA PRO A 121 35.97 -7.27 0.42
C PRO A 121 34.80 -7.34 -0.57
N GLY A 122 33.82 -6.43 -0.46
CA GLY A 122 32.62 -6.43 -1.30
C GLY A 122 31.47 -7.27 -0.74
N SER A 123 30.33 -7.28 -1.46
CA SER A 123 29.11 -8.01 -1.07
C SER A 123 29.27 -9.54 -1.07
N SER A 124 30.23 -10.06 -1.83
CA SER A 124 30.42 -11.51 -2.05
C SER A 124 30.91 -12.29 -0.81
N VAL A 125 31.41 -11.60 0.22
CA VAL A 125 31.91 -12.23 1.45
C VAL A 125 30.97 -11.98 2.62
N LEU A 126 30.88 -10.73 3.07
CA LEU A 126 29.99 -10.28 4.14
C LEU A 126 29.70 -8.78 3.92
N PRO A 127 28.59 -8.42 3.27
CA PRO A 127 28.26 -7.02 2.94
C PRO A 127 28.36 -6.07 4.13
N GLU A 128 27.89 -6.50 5.30
CA GLU A 128 27.79 -5.72 6.52
C GLU A 128 29.14 -5.27 7.08
N ILE A 129 30.23 -5.95 6.68
CA ILE A 129 31.59 -5.60 7.11
C ILE A 129 31.97 -4.20 6.65
N ILE A 130 31.28 -3.62 5.66
CA ILE A 130 31.47 -2.20 5.30
C ILE A 130 31.31 -1.28 6.52
N SER A 131 30.46 -1.66 7.48
CA SER A 131 30.25 -0.89 8.71
C SER A 131 31.55 -0.72 9.50
N SER A 132 32.52 -1.65 9.43
CA SER A 132 33.80 -1.49 10.11
C SER A 132 34.64 -0.33 9.55
N PHE A 133 34.39 0.07 8.30
CA PHE A 133 35.08 1.20 7.66
C PHE A 133 34.45 2.55 8.02
N ILE A 134 33.30 2.56 8.72
CA ILE A 134 32.72 3.75 9.32
C ILE A 134 33.39 3.95 10.68
N THR A 135 34.31 4.91 10.76
CA THR A 135 35.21 5.11 11.91
C THR A 135 34.91 6.44 12.62
N PRO A 136 33.93 6.50 13.53
CA PRO A 136 33.43 7.76 14.11
C PRO A 136 34.44 8.47 15.03
N ASN A 137 35.43 7.74 15.56
CA ASN A 137 36.39 8.26 16.55
C ASN A 137 37.68 8.83 15.96
N ARG A 138 37.79 8.96 14.63
CA ARG A 138 39.01 9.47 13.98
C ARG A 138 39.16 10.99 14.15
N PRO A 139 40.39 11.53 14.24
CA PRO A 139 40.64 12.96 14.42
C PRO A 139 39.89 13.86 13.44
N PHE A 140 39.93 13.54 12.13
CA PHE A 140 39.24 14.35 11.13
C PHE A 140 37.72 14.39 11.30
N VAL A 141 37.11 13.29 11.76
CA VAL A 141 35.66 13.25 12.05
C VAL A 141 35.32 14.20 13.20
N ASN A 142 36.15 14.23 14.25
CA ASN A 142 35.97 15.16 15.37
C ASN A 142 36.10 16.63 14.94
N ASP A 143 37.02 16.93 14.02
CA ASP A 143 37.18 18.28 13.47
C ASP A 143 35.94 18.74 12.69
N ILE A 144 35.37 17.84 11.86
CA ILE A 144 34.12 18.10 11.13
C ILE A 144 32.95 18.31 12.09
N VAL A 145 32.81 17.45 13.11
CA VAL A 145 31.72 17.57 14.11
C VAL A 145 31.83 18.89 14.88
N ARG A 146 33.04 19.33 15.24
CA ARG A 146 33.26 20.64 15.88
C ARG A 146 32.83 21.80 14.97
N GLN A 147 33.19 21.75 13.69
CA GLN A 147 32.78 22.74 12.70
C GLN A 147 31.25 22.76 12.50
N ALA A 148 30.63 21.58 12.40
CA ALA A 148 29.18 21.44 12.31
C ALA A 148 28.47 22.04 13.54
N ALA A 149 29.02 21.85 14.75
CA ALA A 149 28.50 22.46 15.97
C ALA A 149 28.53 24.01 15.91
N SER A 150 29.57 24.62 15.34
CA SER A 150 29.63 26.07 15.12
C SER A 150 28.59 26.56 14.08
N ILE A 151 28.35 25.78 13.02
CA ILE A 151 27.28 26.06 12.04
C ILE A 151 25.90 25.98 12.71
N MET A 152 25.68 24.96 13.54
CA MET A 152 24.46 24.78 14.32
C MET A 152 24.20 25.95 15.29
N GLU A 153 25.24 26.44 15.97
CA GLU A 153 25.14 27.59 16.88
C GLU A 153 24.67 28.85 16.15
N THR A 154 25.26 29.13 14.99
CA THR A 154 24.98 30.33 14.20
C THR A 154 23.56 30.32 13.63
N ASN A 155 23.03 29.15 13.26
CA ASN A 155 21.76 29.02 12.55
C ASN A 155 20.58 28.65 13.45
N THR A 156 20.82 27.94 14.57
CA THR A 156 19.76 27.45 15.47
C THR A 156 19.84 28.04 16.88
N GLY A 157 20.93 28.74 17.22
CA GLY A 157 21.18 29.26 18.57
C GLY A 157 21.66 28.19 19.57
N SER A 158 21.94 26.96 19.13
CA SER A 158 22.45 25.87 19.95
C SER A 158 23.53 25.09 19.20
N ASN A 159 24.70 24.92 19.83
CA ASN A 159 25.81 24.12 19.29
C ASN A 159 25.73 22.62 19.64
N ALA A 160 24.69 22.19 20.35
CA ALA A 160 24.55 20.81 20.77
C ALA A 160 24.32 19.88 19.58
N MET A 161 25.20 18.90 19.41
CA MET A 161 25.04 17.77 18.47
C MET A 161 24.47 16.58 19.25
N ASP A 162 23.17 16.66 19.54
CA ASP A 162 22.45 15.83 20.52
C ASP A 162 21.73 14.61 19.90
N GLY A 163 21.92 14.34 18.62
CA GLY A 163 21.34 13.19 17.93
C GLY A 163 19.82 13.21 18.01
N TYR A 164 19.25 12.22 18.72
CA TYR A 164 17.80 12.03 18.86
C TYR A 164 17.17 12.64 20.11
N GLN A 165 17.95 13.28 21.00
CA GLN A 165 17.47 13.67 22.33
C GLN A 165 16.27 14.62 22.33
N SER A 166 16.11 15.44 21.27
CA SER A 166 14.96 16.35 21.14
C SER A 166 13.65 15.62 20.77
N GLY A 167 13.72 14.42 20.21
CA GLY A 167 12.59 13.71 19.61
C GLY A 167 12.02 14.37 18.33
N ASP A 168 12.61 15.47 17.84
CA ASP A 168 12.18 16.20 16.65
C ASP A 168 13.02 15.83 15.42
N PRO A 169 12.44 15.19 14.39
CA PRO A 169 13.12 14.87 13.14
C PRO A 169 13.78 16.08 12.46
N ASN A 170 13.21 17.28 12.61
CA ASN A 170 13.80 18.50 12.04
C ASN A 170 15.10 18.91 12.74
N ARG A 171 15.26 18.57 14.03
CA ARG A 171 16.53 18.73 14.75
C ARG A 171 17.60 17.77 14.25
N VAL A 172 17.22 16.56 13.85
CA VAL A 172 18.15 15.58 13.24
C VAL A 172 18.57 16.06 11.85
N LEU A 173 17.62 16.53 11.03
CA LEU A 173 17.91 17.13 9.72
C LEU A 173 18.83 18.35 9.82
N ALA A 174 18.62 19.19 10.84
CA ALA A 174 19.48 20.32 11.13
C ALA A 174 20.95 19.88 11.34
N GLN A 175 21.17 18.89 12.20
CA GLN A 175 22.51 18.35 12.47
C GLN A 175 23.15 17.73 11.23
N LEU A 176 22.39 16.97 10.44
CA LEU A 176 22.86 16.40 9.17
C LEU A 176 23.24 17.51 8.18
N SER A 177 22.38 18.51 7.98
CA SER A 177 22.69 19.66 7.11
C SER A 177 23.93 20.42 7.56
N ALA A 178 24.18 20.55 8.86
CA ALA A 178 25.39 21.20 9.38
C ALA A 178 26.65 20.37 9.13
N ILE A 179 26.57 19.04 9.31
CA ILE A 179 27.66 18.11 8.97
C ILE A 179 27.96 18.16 7.47
N TYR A 180 26.93 18.16 6.62
CA TYR A 180 27.07 18.29 5.17
C TYR A 180 27.88 19.54 4.80
N SER A 181 27.51 20.70 5.34
CA SER A 181 28.20 21.97 5.07
C SER A 181 29.63 21.99 5.62
N ALA A 182 29.87 21.36 6.78
CA ALA A 182 31.22 21.23 7.34
C ALA A 182 32.12 20.34 6.48
N ILE A 183 31.61 19.23 5.94
CA ILE A 183 32.38 18.39 5.00
C ILE A 183 32.67 19.15 3.70
N GLN A 184 31.67 19.86 3.15
CA GLN A 184 31.82 20.65 1.91
C GLN A 184 32.89 21.75 2.05
N ALA A 185 33.02 22.37 3.22
CA ALA A 185 34.03 23.40 3.52
C ALA A 185 35.48 22.90 3.39
N HIS A 186 35.69 21.58 3.38
CA HIS A 186 37.01 20.99 3.20
C HIS A 186 37.42 20.79 1.74
N GLU A 187 36.59 21.18 0.77
CA GLU A 187 36.92 21.20 -0.68
C GLU A 187 37.45 19.86 -1.22
N ILE A 188 36.82 18.75 -0.81
CA ILE A 188 37.20 17.41 -1.25
C ILE A 188 36.81 17.24 -2.73
N ALA A 189 37.74 16.83 -3.57
CA ALA A 189 37.49 16.55 -4.98
C ALA A 189 37.07 15.08 -5.20
N TYR A 190 36.12 14.89 -6.12
CA TYR A 190 35.60 13.56 -6.44
C TYR A 190 36.56 12.75 -7.32
N VAL A 191 36.77 11.48 -6.96
CA VAL A 191 37.48 10.49 -7.78
C VAL A 191 36.52 9.38 -8.19
N SER A 192 36.64 8.90 -9.44
CA SER A 192 35.78 7.82 -9.93
C SER A 192 36.08 6.50 -9.23
N ALA A 193 35.03 5.84 -8.74
CA ALA A 193 35.13 4.49 -8.17
C ALA A 193 35.44 3.44 -9.27
N PRO A 194 36.09 2.32 -8.92
CA PRO A 194 36.22 1.16 -9.81
C PRO A 194 34.85 0.62 -10.24
N ALA A 195 34.79 0.00 -11.42
CA ALA A 195 33.55 -0.62 -11.89
C ALA A 195 33.18 -1.85 -11.05
N SER A 196 31.90 -1.98 -10.67
CA SER A 196 31.36 -3.12 -9.90
C SER A 196 31.95 -3.28 -8.50
N PHE A 197 32.37 -2.17 -7.87
CA PHE A 197 32.96 -2.21 -6.53
C PHE A 197 31.99 -2.73 -5.46
N GLU A 198 30.68 -2.64 -5.69
CA GLU A 198 29.64 -3.14 -4.80
C GLU A 198 29.71 -4.66 -4.58
N ASP A 199 30.26 -5.41 -5.54
CA ASP A 199 30.39 -6.87 -5.49
C ASP A 199 31.83 -7.32 -5.20
N GLU A 200 32.79 -6.70 -5.88
CA GLU A 200 34.20 -7.06 -5.79
C GLU A 200 34.97 -6.36 -4.66
N GLY A 201 34.37 -5.32 -4.07
CA GLY A 201 35.04 -4.49 -3.07
C GLY A 201 35.99 -3.46 -3.68
N GLN A 202 36.54 -2.61 -2.82
CA GLN A 202 37.55 -1.61 -3.20
C GLN A 202 38.38 -1.17 -1.98
N LYS A 203 39.52 -0.51 -2.24
CA LYS A 203 40.23 0.25 -1.22
C LYS A 203 39.38 1.42 -0.74
N ILE A 204 39.36 1.65 0.56
CA ILE A 204 38.64 2.73 1.22
C ILE A 204 39.62 3.79 1.67
N CYS A 205 39.39 5.04 1.27
CA CYS A 205 40.14 6.16 1.78
C CYS A 205 39.60 6.55 3.16
N PHE A 206 40.36 6.29 4.22
CA PHE A 206 39.94 6.67 5.57
C PHE A 206 39.91 8.20 5.76
N PRO A 207 39.10 8.72 6.72
CA PRO A 207 38.96 10.15 7.00
C PRO A 207 40.28 10.95 7.03
N ASP A 208 41.32 10.42 7.68
CA ASP A 208 42.60 11.15 7.81
C ASP A 208 43.31 11.34 6.46
N LEU A 209 43.23 10.34 5.56
CA LEU A 209 43.78 10.44 4.20
C LEU A 209 42.92 11.34 3.31
N ILE A 210 41.59 11.36 3.51
CA ILE A 210 40.70 12.33 2.85
C ILE A 210 41.10 13.76 3.26
N LYS A 211 41.39 14.00 4.55
CA LYS A 211 41.86 15.31 5.04
C LYS A 211 43.15 15.75 4.34
N GLU A 212 44.11 14.83 4.22
CA GLU A 212 45.43 15.08 3.65
C GLU A 212 45.39 15.27 2.13
N HIS A 213 44.76 14.35 1.40
CA HIS A 213 44.79 14.33 -0.06
C HIS A 213 43.67 15.12 -0.72
N LYS A 214 42.59 15.44 0.02
CA LYS A 214 41.39 16.11 -0.51
C LYS A 214 40.75 15.36 -1.68
N LEU A 215 40.77 14.02 -1.63
CA LEU A 215 40.21 13.15 -2.66
C LEU A 215 39.31 12.08 -2.02
N GLY A 216 38.20 11.75 -2.68
CA GLY A 216 37.32 10.66 -2.26
C GLY A 216 36.38 10.16 -3.36
N THR A 217 36.06 8.87 -3.32
CA THR A 217 35.02 8.23 -4.16
C THR A 217 33.62 8.41 -3.56
N CYS A 218 32.57 7.97 -4.27
CA CYS A 218 31.19 8.03 -3.75
C CYS A 218 31.03 7.23 -2.46
N LEU A 219 31.71 6.08 -2.35
CA LEU A 219 31.74 5.27 -1.15
C LEU A 219 32.53 5.94 -0.02
N ASP A 220 33.72 6.48 -0.29
CA ASP A 220 34.52 7.16 0.75
C ASP A 220 33.76 8.33 1.38
N LEU A 221 33.10 9.14 0.56
CA LEU A 221 32.27 10.25 1.00
C LEU A 221 31.03 9.78 1.77
N ALA A 222 30.43 8.66 1.37
CA ALA A 222 29.33 8.06 2.10
C ALA A 222 29.76 7.58 3.49
N LEU A 223 30.91 6.91 3.59
CA LEU A 223 31.45 6.41 4.85
C LEU A 223 31.92 7.54 5.77
N LEU A 224 32.54 8.59 5.22
CA LEU A 224 32.92 9.78 5.98
C LEU A 224 31.69 10.45 6.61
N TYR A 225 30.64 10.66 5.80
CA TYR A 225 29.43 11.30 6.29
C TYR A 225 28.69 10.41 7.30
N ALA A 226 28.60 9.10 7.04
CA ALA A 226 28.09 8.14 8.01
C ALA A 226 28.88 8.16 9.32
N ALA A 227 30.21 8.28 9.28
CA ALA A 227 31.05 8.35 10.48
C ALA A 227 30.80 9.62 11.29
N CYS A 228 30.62 10.77 10.64
CA CYS A 228 30.25 12.02 11.30
C CYS A 228 28.85 11.93 11.94
N ALA A 229 27.87 11.33 11.27
CA ALA A 229 26.53 11.11 11.81
C ALA A 229 26.56 10.15 13.02
N GLU A 230 27.28 9.02 12.90
CA GLU A 230 27.43 8.05 13.98
C GLU A 230 28.13 8.68 15.21
N ALA A 231 29.13 9.56 14.99
CA ALA A 231 29.83 10.27 16.06
C ALA A 231 28.93 11.19 16.89
N VAL A 232 27.83 11.71 16.31
CA VAL A 232 26.84 12.54 17.02
C VAL A 232 25.60 11.77 17.45
N GLY A 233 25.63 10.43 17.33
CA GLY A 233 24.55 9.55 17.78
C GLY A 233 23.39 9.39 16.79
N ILE A 234 23.53 9.86 15.54
CA ILE A 234 22.55 9.62 14.47
C ILE A 234 22.91 8.31 13.78
N TYR A 235 21.93 7.43 13.58
CA TYR A 235 22.11 6.09 13.03
C TYR A 235 22.13 6.14 11.49
N PRO A 236 23.28 5.84 10.85
CA PRO A 236 23.41 5.85 9.41
C PRO A 236 23.08 4.48 8.80
N LEU A 237 22.77 4.51 7.51
CA LEU A 237 22.72 3.39 6.60
C LEU A 237 23.63 3.69 5.42
N VAL A 238 24.15 2.64 4.76
CA VAL A 238 24.87 2.76 3.49
C VAL A 238 24.04 2.07 2.42
N VAL A 239 23.59 2.83 1.43
CA VAL A 239 22.78 2.33 0.31
C VAL A 239 23.68 2.07 -0.89
N PHE A 240 23.58 0.86 -1.44
CA PHE A 240 24.32 0.43 -2.62
C PHE A 240 23.40 0.34 -3.83
N LEU A 241 23.82 1.03 -4.89
CA LEU A 241 23.26 0.97 -6.22
C LEU A 241 24.31 0.39 -7.18
N LYS A 242 23.91 0.06 -8.40
CA LYS A 242 24.84 -0.43 -9.42
C LYS A 242 25.92 0.63 -9.74
N GLY A 243 27.17 0.35 -9.36
CA GLY A 243 28.32 1.24 -9.50
C GLY A 243 28.26 2.54 -8.67
N HIS A 244 27.42 2.61 -7.63
CA HIS A 244 27.25 3.84 -6.84
C HIS A 244 26.83 3.56 -5.40
N ALA A 245 27.21 4.42 -4.46
CA ALA A 245 26.79 4.31 -3.07
C ALA A 245 26.60 5.68 -2.43
N PHE A 246 25.66 5.77 -1.50
CA PHE A 246 25.43 6.99 -0.70
C PHE A 246 24.83 6.64 0.66
N PRO A 247 24.94 7.53 1.67
CA PRO A 247 24.38 7.29 2.97
C PRO A 247 22.89 7.61 3.02
N ALA A 248 22.18 6.93 3.91
CA ALA A 248 20.89 7.35 4.42
C ALA A 248 20.93 7.43 5.94
N PHE A 249 20.00 8.14 6.57
CA PHE A 249 20.02 8.41 8.00
C PHE A 249 18.63 8.29 8.58
N TRP A 250 18.53 7.61 9.72
CA TRP A 250 17.30 7.60 10.50
C TRP A 250 17.08 8.96 11.17
N LEU A 251 15.88 9.51 11.02
CA LEU A 251 15.44 10.75 11.67
C LEU A 251 14.79 10.50 13.05
N LYS A 252 14.65 9.24 13.43
CA LYS A 252 14.25 8.77 14.77
C LYS A 252 15.22 7.70 15.25
N GLU A 253 15.27 7.47 16.56
CA GLU A 253 16.12 6.44 17.15
C GLU A 253 15.55 5.03 16.89
N GLN A 254 15.83 4.47 15.71
CA GLN A 254 15.37 3.14 15.31
C GLN A 254 16.35 2.44 14.35
N THR A 255 16.14 1.14 14.13
CA THR A 255 16.92 0.32 13.19
C THR A 255 15.99 -0.60 12.39
N THR A 256 16.48 -1.12 11.28
CA THR A 256 15.88 -2.29 10.62
C THR A 256 16.04 -3.57 11.45
N TYR A 257 15.31 -4.64 11.06
CA TYR A 257 15.34 -5.94 11.75
C TYR A 257 16.65 -6.72 11.50
N GLU A 258 17.22 -6.63 10.30
CA GLU A 258 18.49 -7.24 9.91
C GLU A 258 19.42 -6.17 9.34
N SER A 259 20.73 -6.34 9.54
CA SER A 259 21.75 -5.40 9.09
C SER A 259 21.84 -5.27 7.58
N PHE A 260 21.68 -6.37 6.84
CA PHE A 260 21.60 -6.38 5.39
C PHE A 260 20.14 -6.40 4.93
N GLN A 261 19.78 -5.57 3.95
CA GLN A 261 18.44 -5.52 3.37
C GLN A 261 18.50 -5.36 1.85
N ASP A 262 17.78 -6.22 1.13
CA ASP A 262 17.66 -6.21 -0.33
C ASP A 262 16.30 -5.65 -0.81
N ASP A 263 15.46 -5.19 0.11
CA ASP A 263 14.13 -4.67 -0.20
C ASP A 263 14.10 -3.14 -0.20
N LYS A 264 14.14 -2.57 -1.40
CA LYS A 264 13.98 -1.12 -1.63
C LYS A 264 12.73 -0.54 -0.97
N SER A 265 11.64 -1.31 -0.83
CA SER A 265 10.38 -0.80 -0.25
C SER A 265 10.52 -0.36 1.20
N ILE A 266 11.51 -0.89 1.93
CA ILE A 266 11.81 -0.44 3.30
C ILE A 266 12.26 1.03 3.27
N LEU A 267 13.19 1.37 2.37
CA LEU A 267 13.64 2.76 2.20
C LEU A 267 12.48 3.66 1.76
N THR A 268 11.71 3.26 0.73
CA THR A 268 10.64 4.13 0.19
C THR A 268 9.50 4.37 1.18
N LYS A 269 9.11 3.36 1.98
CA LYS A 269 8.08 3.53 3.01
C LYS A 269 8.51 4.48 4.13
N HIS A 270 9.74 4.37 4.63
CA HIS A 270 10.24 5.25 5.70
C HIS A 270 10.59 6.67 5.20
N MET A 271 10.94 6.83 3.91
CA MET A 271 11.16 8.13 3.27
C MET A 271 9.87 8.81 2.79
N ALA A 272 8.72 8.12 2.79
CA ALA A 272 7.49 8.66 2.25
C ALA A 272 7.03 9.91 3.01
N HIS A 273 6.48 10.88 2.26
CA HIS A 273 5.96 12.11 2.84
C HIS A 273 4.87 11.79 3.88
N GLY A 274 5.02 12.35 5.09
CA GLY A 274 4.10 12.15 6.23
C GLY A 274 4.58 11.08 7.21
N ILE A 275 5.51 10.21 6.78
CA ILE A 275 6.29 9.31 7.63
C ILE A 275 7.62 10.00 7.96
N ASN A 276 8.42 10.32 6.94
CA ASN A 276 9.67 11.09 7.07
C ASN A 276 10.57 10.59 8.21
N GLU A 277 10.76 9.27 8.30
CA GLU A 277 11.60 8.65 9.33
C GLU A 277 13.01 8.38 8.84
N LEU A 278 13.21 8.41 7.52
CA LEU A 278 14.48 8.17 6.87
C LEU A 278 14.75 9.25 5.83
N ILE A 279 16.01 9.66 5.68
CA ILE A 279 16.47 10.52 4.60
C ILE A 279 17.69 9.93 3.91
N ALA A 280 17.71 9.92 2.58
CA ALA A 280 18.89 9.55 1.79
C ALA A 280 19.58 10.82 1.26
N VAL A 281 20.91 10.83 1.20
CA VAL A 281 21.67 12.02 0.79
C VAL A 281 22.73 11.64 -0.24
N GLU A 282 22.70 12.23 -1.43
CA GLU A 282 23.66 11.94 -2.50
C GLU A 282 25.04 12.52 -2.14
N SER A 283 25.94 11.68 -1.61
CA SER A 283 27.23 12.09 -1.04
C SER A 283 28.18 12.72 -2.07
N THR A 284 28.02 12.44 -3.37
CA THR A 284 28.84 13.09 -4.42
C THR A 284 28.59 14.59 -4.54
N TYR A 285 27.50 15.11 -3.97
CA TYR A 285 27.24 16.54 -3.97
C TYR A 285 28.10 17.28 -2.93
N LEU A 286 28.68 16.56 -1.95
CA LEU A 286 29.65 17.12 -1.01
C LEU A 286 30.86 17.75 -1.72
N THR A 287 31.19 17.30 -2.94
CA THR A 287 32.31 17.82 -3.74
C THR A 287 31.92 18.96 -4.68
N LYS A 288 30.67 19.45 -4.62
CA LYS A 288 30.15 20.54 -5.47
C LYS A 288 29.94 21.78 -4.62
N GLU A 289 30.76 22.83 -4.82
CA GLU A 289 30.76 24.07 -4.02
C GLU A 289 29.38 24.75 -3.87
N ASP A 290 28.57 24.74 -4.94
CA ASP A 290 27.27 25.45 -4.95
C ASP A 290 26.08 24.57 -4.60
N SER A 291 26.29 23.28 -4.34
CA SER A 291 25.18 22.36 -4.08
C SER A 291 24.66 22.47 -2.65
N THR A 292 23.34 22.36 -2.51
CA THR A 292 22.67 22.39 -1.20
C THR A 292 22.37 20.98 -0.67
N PHE A 293 22.19 20.85 0.65
CA PHE A 293 21.75 19.62 1.28
C PHE A 293 20.44 19.10 0.67
N ASN A 294 19.45 19.97 0.44
CA ASN A 294 18.19 19.61 -0.22
C ASN A 294 18.38 19.07 -1.64
N GLU A 295 19.30 19.63 -2.42
CA GLU A 295 19.61 19.10 -3.75
C GLU A 295 20.25 17.70 -3.66
N ALA A 296 21.14 17.46 -2.70
CA ALA A 296 21.72 16.15 -2.46
C ALA A 296 20.64 15.12 -2.06
N VAL A 297 19.71 15.49 -1.19
CA VAL A 297 18.56 14.64 -0.79
C VAL A 297 17.69 14.29 -1.99
N LYS A 298 17.28 15.31 -2.77
CA LYS A 298 16.45 15.13 -3.95
C LYS A 298 17.09 14.23 -4.99
N ASN A 299 18.41 14.35 -5.19
CA ASN A 299 19.13 13.50 -6.15
C ASN A 299 19.28 12.06 -5.67
N ALA A 300 19.43 11.82 -4.37
CA ALA A 300 19.41 10.46 -3.82
C ALA A 300 18.07 9.78 -4.06
N GLU A 301 16.96 10.48 -3.84
CA GLU A 301 15.62 9.95 -4.16
C GLU A 301 15.47 9.61 -5.64
N VAL A 302 15.93 10.48 -6.54
CA VAL A 302 15.90 10.23 -7.99
C VAL A 302 16.73 9.01 -8.36
N ASN A 303 17.89 8.83 -7.71
CA ASN A 303 18.74 7.65 -7.94
C ASN A 303 18.11 6.36 -7.41
N LEU A 304 17.43 6.40 -6.26
CA LEU A 304 16.65 5.27 -5.76
C LEU A 304 15.55 4.87 -6.74
N ASP A 305 14.88 5.83 -7.38
CA ASP A 305 13.73 5.61 -8.26
C ASP A 305 14.06 4.93 -9.60
N LYS A 306 15.33 4.85 -10.00
CA LYS A 306 15.77 4.16 -11.23
C LYS A 306 15.49 2.65 -11.16
N VAL A 307 14.89 2.10 -12.22
CA VAL A 307 14.57 0.67 -12.32
C VAL A 307 15.86 -0.17 -12.35
N ASP A 308 15.85 -1.29 -11.61
CA ASP A 308 16.94 -2.28 -11.49
C ASP A 308 18.31 -1.69 -11.08
N PHE A 309 18.29 -0.53 -10.43
CA PHE A 309 19.49 0.19 -10.05
C PHE A 309 19.88 -0.03 -8.58
N PHE A 310 18.90 -0.24 -7.71
CA PHE A 310 19.11 -0.60 -6.30
C PHE A 310 19.60 -2.04 -6.15
N GLN A 311 20.61 -2.25 -5.30
CA GLN A 311 21.16 -3.57 -4.98
C GLN A 311 20.76 -3.99 -3.56
N TYR A 312 21.23 -3.26 -2.56
CA TYR A 312 20.97 -3.52 -1.13
C TYR A 312 21.32 -2.29 -0.29
N PHE A 313 21.01 -2.32 1.00
CA PHE A 313 21.52 -1.34 1.97
C PHE A 313 21.94 -2.02 3.28
N ILE A 314 22.87 -1.38 4.00
CA ILE A 314 23.39 -1.84 5.29
C ILE A 314 22.98 -0.87 6.39
N ASP A 315 22.30 -1.36 7.42
CA ASP A 315 22.03 -0.63 8.66
C ASP A 315 23.23 -0.74 9.61
N VAL A 316 23.91 0.39 9.80
CA VAL A 316 25.19 0.44 10.51
C VAL A 316 24.97 0.18 11.99
N LYS A 317 23.92 0.77 12.59
CA LYS A 317 23.62 0.55 14.01
C LYS A 317 23.21 -0.89 14.27
N ARG A 318 22.43 -1.51 13.38
CA ARG A 318 22.10 -2.93 13.47
C ARG A 318 23.34 -3.83 13.35
N SER A 319 24.27 -3.46 12.45
CA SER A 319 25.58 -4.12 12.32
C SER A 319 26.41 -4.00 13.60
N ARG A 320 26.40 -2.84 14.28
CA ARG A 320 27.05 -2.68 15.60
C ARG A 320 26.46 -3.60 16.66
N ILE A 321 25.13 -3.74 16.70
CA ILE A 321 24.45 -4.68 17.62
C ILE A 321 24.92 -6.12 17.34
N GLY A 322 25.12 -6.46 16.07
CA GLY A 322 25.74 -7.70 15.59
C GLY A 322 27.26 -7.82 15.83
N GLN A 323 27.85 -6.94 16.65
CA GLN A 323 29.28 -6.92 17.01
C GLN A 323 30.26 -6.53 15.90
N ILE A 324 29.80 -5.92 14.79
CA ILE A 324 30.71 -5.34 13.79
C ILE A 324 31.27 -4.02 14.31
N LYS A 325 32.55 -4.00 14.68
CA LYS A 325 33.25 -2.85 15.26
C LYS A 325 33.98 -2.04 14.19
N PRO A 326 34.11 -0.71 14.37
CA PRO A 326 35.01 0.11 13.56
C PRO A 326 36.45 -0.43 13.56
N ILE A 327 37.15 -0.31 12.44
CA ILE A 327 38.57 -0.64 12.32
C ILE A 327 39.39 0.30 13.21
N ASP A 328 40.30 -0.28 14.00
CA ASP A 328 41.17 0.49 14.89
C ASP A 328 42.12 1.43 14.12
N LEU A 329 42.46 2.56 14.74
CA LEU A 329 43.48 3.46 14.21
C LEU A 329 44.84 2.73 14.16
N LYS A 330 45.45 2.67 12.98
CA LYS A 330 46.83 2.19 12.80
C LYS A 330 47.74 3.12 13.62
N LYS A 331 48.14 2.71 14.84
CA LYS A 331 49.17 3.39 15.61
C LYS A 331 50.47 3.24 14.82
N VAL A 332 50.85 4.28 14.08
CA VAL A 332 52.21 4.38 13.56
C VAL A 332 53.11 4.39 14.80
N SER A 333 53.92 3.35 14.96
CA SER A 333 54.94 3.28 15.99
C SER A 333 55.99 4.34 15.71
N GLY A 334 55.79 5.51 16.29
CA GLY A 334 56.66 6.68 16.27
C GLY A 334 55.90 7.80 16.97
N ASP A 335 56.51 8.40 17.98
CA ASP A 335 55.94 9.50 18.75
C ASP A 335 55.32 10.56 17.83
N ILE A 336 53.98 10.62 17.77
CA ILE A 336 53.29 11.77 17.22
C ILE A 336 53.36 12.83 18.31
N GLU A 337 54.43 13.61 18.31
CA GLU A 337 54.36 14.95 18.86
C GLU A 337 53.22 15.66 18.14
N VAL A 338 52.14 15.93 18.87
CA VAL A 338 51.06 16.78 18.39
C VAL A 338 51.62 18.19 18.28
N GLU A 339 52.30 18.49 17.17
CA GLU A 339 52.47 19.87 16.74
C GLU A 339 51.07 20.41 16.48
N VAL A 340 50.60 21.27 17.40
CA VAL A 340 49.43 22.11 17.21
C VAL A 340 49.79 23.10 16.11
N ASN A 341 49.71 22.66 14.86
CA ASN A 341 49.71 23.57 13.72
C ASN A 341 48.46 24.45 13.86
N GLN A 342 48.67 25.76 13.89
CA GLN A 342 47.61 26.75 13.85
C GLN A 342 46.81 26.52 12.57
N GLU A 343 45.57 26.01 12.70
CA GLU A 343 44.69 25.78 11.57
C GLU A 343 44.45 27.11 10.85
N GLU A 344 44.69 27.13 9.53
CA GLU A 344 44.26 28.24 8.68
C GLU A 344 42.74 28.40 8.79
N PRO A 345 42.21 29.63 8.85
CA PRO A 345 40.77 29.84 8.91
C PRO A 345 40.12 29.36 7.61
N LEU A 346 39.48 28.19 7.66
CA LEU A 346 38.61 27.70 6.60
C LEU A 346 37.48 28.72 6.38
N ASN A 347 37.19 29.02 5.11
CA ASN A 347 36.07 29.88 4.77
C ASN A 347 34.77 29.10 5.00
N MET A 348 34.22 29.19 6.21
CA MET A 348 33.05 28.41 6.62
C MET A 348 31.79 28.88 5.85
N PRO A 349 31.20 28.04 4.99
CA PRO A 349 29.93 28.38 4.38
C PRO A 349 28.86 28.39 5.47
N ASN A 350 28.32 29.57 5.79
CA ASN A 350 27.21 29.73 6.73
C ASN A 350 25.86 29.28 6.12
N LYS A 351 25.88 28.32 5.19
CA LYS A 351 24.70 27.82 4.48
C LYS A 351 24.16 26.61 5.23
N MET A 352 23.11 26.81 6.00
CA MET A 352 22.27 25.74 6.54
C MET A 352 20.89 25.86 5.91
N ALA A 353 20.50 24.88 5.10
CA ALA A 353 19.22 24.88 4.39
C ALA A 353 18.71 23.45 4.21
N PHE A 354 17.58 23.16 4.85
CA PHE A 354 16.87 21.89 4.70
C PHE A 354 15.36 22.14 4.69
N ASP A 355 14.61 21.32 3.97
CA ASP A 355 13.16 21.36 3.97
C ASP A 355 12.62 20.71 5.25
N GLN A 356 11.71 21.40 5.96
CA GLN A 356 11.10 20.85 7.16
C GLN A 356 10.19 19.66 6.82
N VAL A 357 10.31 18.60 7.61
CA VAL A 357 9.46 17.42 7.48
C VAL A 357 8.28 17.49 8.44
N GLU A 358 7.10 17.25 7.90
CA GLU A 358 5.85 17.12 8.66
C GLU A 358 5.65 15.64 9.00
N VAL A 359 5.56 15.31 10.29
CA VAL A 359 5.24 13.96 10.79
C VAL A 359 3.80 13.93 11.26
N ILE A 360 2.99 13.07 10.66
CA ILE A 360 1.60 12.89 11.07
C ILE A 360 1.57 12.00 12.33
N PRO A 361 1.09 12.44 13.50
CA PRO A 361 1.14 11.62 14.72
C PRO A 361 0.30 10.34 14.60
N GLU A 362 0.79 9.27 15.23
CA GLU A 362 0.09 8.00 15.38
C GLU A 362 -1.06 8.16 16.38
N LYS A 363 -2.27 7.72 16.03
CA LYS A 363 -3.33 7.49 17.00
C LYS A 363 -3.32 6.00 17.31
N GLU A 364 -3.00 5.65 18.56
CA GLU A 364 -3.23 4.32 19.09
C GLU A 364 -4.75 4.14 19.27
N ASP A 365 -5.35 3.21 18.54
CA ASP A 365 -6.72 2.77 18.83
C ASP A 365 -6.84 1.24 18.80
N ALA A 366 -6.98 0.72 20.03
CA ALA A 366 -7.91 -0.27 20.56
C ALA A 366 -7.89 -1.76 20.10
N ASP A 367 -7.67 -2.58 21.13
CA ASP A 367 -7.85 -4.02 21.32
C ASP A 367 -8.90 -4.75 20.46
N GLN A 368 -8.47 -5.90 19.95
CA GLN A 368 -9.30 -6.86 19.23
C GLN A 368 -10.02 -7.82 20.20
N GLN A 369 -11.35 -7.85 20.14
CA GLN A 369 -12.14 -9.01 20.58
C GLN A 369 -12.60 -9.80 19.35
N VAL A 370 -12.15 -11.06 19.26
CA VAL A 370 -12.60 -12.02 18.24
C VAL A 370 -13.86 -12.71 18.74
N GLN A 371 -14.96 -12.57 17.99
CA GLN A 371 -16.25 -13.23 18.28
C GLN A 371 -16.57 -14.31 17.24
N GLN A 372 -17.13 -15.43 17.72
CA GLN A 372 -17.52 -16.62 16.94
C GLN A 372 -18.51 -16.31 15.79
N GLU A 373 -18.37 -17.07 14.70
CA GLU A 373 -19.09 -16.87 13.44
C GLU A 373 -20.61 -16.99 13.57
N SER A 374 -21.31 -15.89 13.30
CA SER A 374 -22.76 -15.82 13.13
C SER A 374 -23.14 -15.86 11.64
N LYS A 375 -24.41 -16.18 11.33
CA LYS A 375 -24.94 -16.16 9.96
C LYS A 375 -24.85 -14.78 9.27
N VAL A 376 -24.71 -13.73 10.08
CA VAL A 376 -24.48 -12.35 9.63
C VAL A 376 -23.12 -12.22 8.97
N ILE A 377 -22.08 -12.82 9.57
CA ILE A 377 -20.72 -12.86 9.01
C ILE A 377 -20.72 -13.61 7.67
N TYR A 378 -21.51 -14.66 7.54
CA TYR A 378 -21.69 -15.37 6.26
C TYR A 378 -22.28 -14.47 5.16
N TRP A 379 -23.31 -13.66 5.46
CA TRP A 379 -23.87 -12.71 4.49
C TRP A 379 -22.93 -11.55 4.18
N GLN A 380 -22.21 -11.05 5.18
CA GLN A 380 -21.15 -10.06 5.03
C GLN A 380 -20.10 -10.53 4.00
N ASN A 381 -19.59 -11.75 4.18
CA ASN A 381 -18.61 -12.35 3.27
C ASN A 381 -19.16 -12.63 1.86
N LYS A 382 -20.49 -12.79 1.69
CA LYS A 382 -21.12 -12.94 0.37
C LYS A 382 -21.35 -11.61 -0.37
N LEU A 383 -21.47 -10.52 0.37
CA LEU A 383 -21.68 -9.18 -0.18
C LEU A 383 -20.38 -8.57 -0.71
N ILE A 384 -19.24 -8.87 -0.09
CA ILE A 384 -17.93 -8.38 -0.53
C ILE A 384 -17.27 -9.41 -1.45
N ASP A 385 -17.04 -9.05 -2.72
CA ASP A 385 -16.29 -9.89 -3.65
C ASP A 385 -14.79 -9.81 -3.36
N MET A 386 -14.27 -10.79 -2.63
CA MET A 386 -12.84 -10.91 -2.32
C MET A 386 -12.02 -11.61 -3.41
N SER A 387 -12.62 -11.87 -4.58
CA SER A 387 -11.90 -12.48 -5.70
C SER A 387 -11.04 -11.46 -6.42
N LEU A 388 -9.97 -11.94 -7.06
CA LEU A 388 -9.08 -11.13 -7.91
C LEU A 388 -9.72 -10.66 -9.21
N ARG A 389 -11.01 -10.97 -9.43
CA ARG A 389 -11.83 -10.39 -10.51
C ARG A 389 -12.38 -9.03 -10.11
N ASN A 390 -12.40 -8.72 -8.81
CA ASN A 390 -12.84 -7.43 -8.31
C ASN A 390 -11.78 -6.35 -8.59
N ASN A 391 -12.17 -5.31 -9.33
CA ASN A 391 -11.31 -4.17 -9.66
C ASN A 391 -10.90 -3.35 -8.43
N LEU A 392 -11.64 -3.49 -7.31
CA LEU A 392 -11.27 -2.90 -6.03
C LEU A 392 -10.08 -3.63 -5.38
N LEU A 393 -9.75 -4.86 -5.80
CA LEU A 393 -8.60 -5.60 -5.25
C LEU A 393 -7.47 -5.79 -6.26
N ASN A 394 -7.82 -5.84 -7.55
CA ASN A 394 -6.89 -6.16 -8.62
C ASN A 394 -7.16 -5.28 -9.86
N TYR A 395 -6.89 -3.99 -9.71
CA TYR A 395 -6.94 -2.99 -10.76
C TYR A 395 -5.74 -3.10 -11.71
N ARG A 396 -5.97 -2.95 -13.02
CA ARG A 396 -4.90 -2.98 -14.02
C ARG A 396 -4.51 -1.56 -14.45
N LEU A 397 -3.58 -0.94 -13.71
CA LEU A 397 -3.17 0.46 -13.89
C LEU A 397 -2.91 0.89 -15.35
N HIS A 398 -2.36 0.02 -16.20
CA HIS A 398 -1.98 0.36 -17.59
C HIS A 398 -3.06 0.09 -18.64
N THR A 399 -4.03 -0.76 -18.35
CA THR A 399 -4.99 -1.25 -19.36
C THR A 399 -6.44 -0.90 -19.04
N GLN A 400 -6.69 -0.38 -17.85
CA GLN A 400 -8.01 -0.17 -17.32
C GLN A 400 -8.18 1.27 -16.84
N GLY A 401 -9.33 1.85 -17.19
CA GLY A 401 -9.65 3.24 -16.88
C GLY A 401 -8.76 4.24 -17.61
N ILE A 402 -8.78 5.47 -17.13
CA ILE A 402 -7.99 6.57 -17.65
C ILE A 402 -6.97 6.95 -16.56
N PRO A 403 -5.68 6.61 -16.71
CA PRO A 403 -4.65 7.03 -15.78
C PRO A 403 -4.53 8.55 -15.78
N VAL A 404 -4.43 9.14 -14.60
CA VAL A 404 -4.32 10.58 -14.38
C VAL A 404 -2.95 10.91 -13.81
N VAL A 405 -2.26 11.82 -14.49
CA VAL A 405 -0.98 12.39 -14.06
C VAL A 405 -1.29 13.61 -13.20
N THR A 406 -0.95 13.51 -11.92
CA THR A 406 -1.10 14.61 -10.97
C THR A 406 0.08 14.63 -10.00
N PRO A 407 0.66 15.80 -9.71
CA PRO A 407 1.72 15.94 -8.71
C PRO A 407 1.23 15.87 -7.27
N ASP A 408 -0.07 16.02 -7.05
CA ASP A 408 -0.66 16.10 -5.71
C ASP A 408 -2.09 15.56 -5.75
N LEU A 409 -2.29 14.42 -5.08
CA LEU A 409 -3.59 13.77 -4.99
C LEU A 409 -4.57 14.56 -4.10
N SER A 410 -4.09 15.21 -3.03
CA SER A 410 -4.93 16.04 -2.16
C SER A 410 -5.51 17.20 -2.95
N ARG A 411 -4.67 17.94 -3.69
CA ARG A 411 -5.18 19.02 -4.57
C ARG A 411 -6.13 18.53 -5.66
N THR A 412 -5.95 17.30 -6.13
CA THR A 412 -6.86 16.71 -7.13
C THR A 412 -8.24 16.46 -6.53
N GLU A 413 -8.28 15.99 -5.28
CA GLU A 413 -9.50 15.89 -4.47
C GLU A 413 -10.11 17.28 -4.26
N ASP A 414 -9.35 18.26 -3.77
CA ASP A 414 -9.83 19.61 -3.45
C ASP A 414 -10.53 20.29 -4.64
N ILE A 415 -9.90 20.23 -5.83
CA ILE A 415 -10.43 20.85 -7.05
C ILE A 415 -11.81 20.27 -7.41
N LEU A 416 -11.98 18.96 -7.23
CA LEU A 416 -13.23 18.27 -7.52
C LEU A 416 -14.26 18.48 -6.42
N ALA A 417 -13.86 18.46 -5.15
CA ALA A 417 -14.71 18.73 -3.98
C ALA A 417 -15.33 20.15 -4.04
N MET A 418 -14.59 21.14 -4.57
CA MET A 418 -15.11 22.49 -4.84
C MET A 418 -16.15 22.57 -5.98
N GLY A 419 -16.56 21.44 -6.58
CA GLY A 419 -17.58 21.38 -7.64
C GLY A 419 -17.11 21.92 -8.99
N LYS A 420 -15.80 22.06 -9.21
CA LYS A 420 -15.26 22.62 -10.45
C LYS A 420 -15.39 21.62 -11.61
N LYS A 421 -15.48 22.15 -12.83
CA LYS A 421 -15.46 21.35 -14.06
C LYS A 421 -14.00 21.07 -14.43
N VAL A 422 -13.62 19.80 -14.41
CA VAL A 422 -12.25 19.38 -14.66
C VAL A 422 -12.14 18.68 -16.01
N PHE A 423 -11.28 19.18 -16.89
CA PHE A 423 -11.05 18.59 -18.21
C PHE A 423 -9.89 17.61 -18.16
N ILE A 424 -9.98 16.52 -18.94
CA ILE A 424 -8.92 15.52 -19.05
C ILE A 424 -8.31 15.64 -20.43
N ASN A 425 -7.01 15.96 -20.48
CA ASN A 425 -6.27 16.14 -21.72
C ASN A 425 -5.10 15.16 -21.81
N PRO A 426 -4.64 14.77 -23.01
CA PRO A 426 -3.42 13.97 -23.13
C PRO A 426 -2.21 14.80 -22.69
N LEU A 427 -1.13 14.13 -22.32
CA LEU A 427 0.18 14.78 -22.16
C LEU A 427 0.61 15.45 -23.48
N PRO A 428 1.33 16.58 -23.44
CA PRO A 428 1.97 17.17 -24.61
C PRO A 428 2.80 16.15 -25.39
N ASN A 429 2.83 16.26 -26.73
CA ASN A 429 3.50 15.30 -27.61
C ASN A 429 5.00 15.10 -27.27
N GLU A 430 5.67 16.15 -26.78
CA GLU A 430 7.08 16.10 -26.35
C GLU A 430 7.32 15.13 -25.18
N TRP A 431 6.27 14.84 -24.39
CA TRP A 431 6.35 13.99 -23.19
C TRP A 431 5.74 12.60 -23.43
N GLN A 432 4.91 12.41 -24.46
CA GLN A 432 4.29 11.11 -24.76
C GLN A 432 5.32 10.00 -25.07
N ASN A 433 6.46 10.34 -25.69
CA ASN A 433 7.52 9.37 -25.98
C ASN A 433 8.33 8.94 -24.73
N LYS A 434 8.29 9.74 -23.67
CA LYS A 434 8.95 9.48 -22.39
C LYS A 434 8.01 8.81 -21.37
N ALA A 435 6.70 8.86 -21.58
CA ALA A 435 5.66 8.51 -20.59
C ALA A 435 5.33 7.00 -20.45
N ARG A 436 6.18 6.09 -20.97
CA ARG A 436 5.89 4.64 -20.91
C ARG A 436 6.03 4.05 -19.49
N ASP A 437 6.91 4.62 -18.66
CA ASP A 437 7.07 4.24 -17.26
C ASP A 437 6.82 5.43 -16.33
N PHE A 438 5.61 5.48 -15.76
CA PHE A 438 5.11 6.54 -14.88
C PHE A 438 5.91 6.67 -13.57
N ARG A 439 6.71 5.66 -13.21
CA ARG A 439 7.52 5.60 -11.98
C ARG A 439 8.75 6.51 -12.01
N GLU A 440 9.19 6.96 -13.19
CA GLU A 440 10.54 7.52 -13.37
C GLU A 440 10.60 9.04 -13.59
N GLN A 441 9.49 9.79 -13.50
CA GLN A 441 9.49 11.19 -13.94
C GLN A 441 8.92 12.18 -12.90
N LYS A 442 9.60 12.30 -11.75
CA LYS A 442 9.42 13.44 -10.83
C LYS A 442 9.60 14.80 -11.53
N GLU A 443 10.45 14.89 -12.57
CA GLU A 443 10.59 16.11 -13.41
C GLU A 443 9.28 16.52 -14.10
N LEU A 444 8.49 15.54 -14.55
CA LEU A 444 7.19 15.78 -15.17
C LEU A 444 6.20 16.31 -14.13
N LEU A 445 6.15 15.66 -12.94
CA LEU A 445 5.31 16.06 -11.81
C LEU A 445 5.66 17.46 -11.29
N GLN A 446 6.94 17.83 -11.30
CA GLN A 446 7.41 19.17 -10.88
C GLN A 446 7.33 20.23 -11.99
N SER A 447 6.83 19.87 -13.18
CA SER A 447 6.75 20.82 -14.29
C SER A 447 5.76 21.95 -14.01
N LYS A 448 6.15 23.18 -14.39
CA LYS A 448 5.25 24.35 -14.33
C LYS A 448 3.97 24.16 -15.15
N ILE A 449 4.01 23.28 -16.16
CA ILE A 449 2.85 22.97 -17.02
C ILE A 449 1.79 22.21 -16.22
N LEU A 450 2.14 21.16 -15.47
CA LEU A 450 1.16 20.43 -14.66
C LEU A 450 0.60 21.30 -13.53
N GLN A 451 1.45 22.09 -12.88
CA GLN A 451 0.99 23.05 -11.87
C GLN A 451 0.02 24.08 -12.46
N GLY A 452 0.33 24.62 -13.64
CA GLY A 452 -0.55 25.56 -14.36
C GLY A 452 -1.85 24.91 -14.85
N ASP A 453 -1.80 23.66 -15.32
CA ASP A 453 -2.99 22.92 -15.73
C ASP A 453 -3.93 22.67 -14.54
N MET A 454 -3.41 22.28 -13.38
CA MET A 454 -4.21 22.13 -12.16
C MET A 454 -4.87 23.43 -11.73
N GLN A 455 -4.13 24.55 -11.73
CA GLN A 455 -4.69 25.89 -11.43
C GLN A 455 -5.83 26.28 -12.39
N ASN A 456 -5.81 25.75 -13.62
CA ASN A 456 -6.82 25.97 -14.65
C ASN A 456 -7.87 24.84 -14.74
N ASN A 457 -7.99 24.00 -13.71
CA ASN A 457 -8.92 22.87 -13.63
C ASN A 457 -8.76 21.86 -14.78
N ARG A 458 -7.52 21.50 -15.09
CA ARG A 458 -7.19 20.49 -16.10
C ARG A 458 -6.32 19.40 -15.48
N LEU A 459 -6.63 18.16 -15.81
CA LEU A 459 -5.85 16.99 -15.47
C LEU A 459 -5.28 16.38 -16.75
N ARG A 460 -4.13 15.72 -16.64
CA ARG A 460 -3.46 15.08 -17.77
C ARG A 460 -3.56 13.57 -17.70
N SER A 461 -3.60 12.92 -18.85
CA SER A 461 -3.53 11.46 -18.95
C SER A 461 -2.31 11.03 -19.77
N THR A 462 -1.75 9.87 -19.43
CA THR A 462 -0.67 9.24 -20.20
C THR A 462 -1.15 8.68 -21.54
N LEU A 463 -2.46 8.57 -21.75
CA LEU A 463 -3.03 8.13 -23.01
C LEU A 463 -2.82 9.17 -24.13
N THR A 464 -2.56 8.69 -25.34
CA THR A 464 -2.55 9.53 -26.55
C THR A 464 -3.94 10.09 -26.81
N GLU A 465 -4.04 11.21 -27.54
CA GLU A 465 -5.32 11.86 -27.85
C GLU A 465 -6.37 10.88 -28.41
N VAL A 466 -5.97 10.05 -29.38
CA VAL A 466 -6.85 9.05 -30.01
C VAL A 466 -7.33 7.99 -29.02
N ASN A 467 -6.45 7.52 -28.12
CA ASN A 467 -6.81 6.49 -27.14
C ASN A 467 -7.63 7.07 -25.99
N LEU A 468 -7.32 8.29 -25.56
CA LEU A 468 -8.05 9.01 -24.52
C LEU A 468 -9.50 9.25 -24.96
N ASP A 469 -9.73 9.72 -26.18
CA ASP A 469 -11.09 9.94 -26.70
C ASP A 469 -11.90 8.63 -26.77
N LYS A 470 -11.26 7.54 -27.21
CA LYS A 470 -11.90 6.21 -27.24
C LYS A 470 -12.29 5.72 -25.85
N GLU A 471 -11.37 5.82 -24.89
CA GLU A 471 -11.63 5.37 -23.51
C GLU A 471 -12.64 6.28 -22.81
N LEU A 472 -12.64 7.60 -23.03
CA LEU A 472 -13.67 8.52 -22.51
C LEU A 472 -15.06 8.16 -23.03
N VAL A 473 -15.21 7.89 -24.34
CA VAL A 473 -16.49 7.45 -24.93
C VAL A 473 -16.96 6.13 -24.33
N LYS A 474 -16.05 5.17 -24.18
CA LYS A 474 -16.35 3.84 -23.63
C LYS A 474 -16.76 3.92 -22.16
N LEU A 475 -16.00 4.68 -21.36
CA LEU A 475 -16.26 4.88 -19.93
C LEU A 475 -17.57 5.65 -19.71
N TYR A 476 -17.88 6.66 -20.53
CA TYR A 476 -19.17 7.35 -20.53
C TYR A 476 -20.35 6.40 -20.79
N ARG A 477 -20.26 5.56 -21.83
CA ARG A 477 -21.32 4.60 -22.18
C ARG A 477 -21.51 3.56 -21.08
N ASN A 478 -20.42 2.99 -20.57
CA ASN A 478 -20.49 1.96 -19.54
C ASN A 478 -21.02 2.51 -18.20
N ALA A 479 -20.61 3.72 -17.79
CA ALA A 479 -21.16 4.38 -16.61
C ALA A 479 -22.68 4.59 -16.74
N LYS A 480 -23.13 5.06 -17.91
CA LYS A 480 -24.55 5.27 -18.19
C LYS A 480 -25.35 3.95 -18.18
N ASN A 481 -24.84 2.90 -18.82
CA ASN A 481 -25.50 1.59 -18.84
C ASN A 481 -25.60 0.99 -17.44
N THR A 482 -24.52 1.06 -16.64
CA THR A 482 -24.50 0.53 -15.27
C THR A 482 -25.55 1.24 -14.40
N LEU A 483 -25.66 2.56 -14.56
CA LEU A 483 -26.69 3.34 -13.88
C LEU A 483 -28.11 2.97 -14.32
N GLU A 484 -28.35 2.78 -15.62
CA GLU A 484 -29.67 2.38 -16.14
C GLU A 484 -30.07 0.97 -15.71
N GLU A 485 -29.12 0.04 -15.60
CA GLU A 485 -29.35 -1.35 -15.21
C GLU A 485 -29.54 -1.52 -13.69
N SER A 486 -28.66 -0.91 -12.90
CA SER A 486 -28.58 -1.14 -11.45
C SER A 486 -29.06 0.03 -10.59
N GLY A 487 -29.27 1.21 -11.17
CA GLY A 487 -29.55 2.44 -10.42
C GLY A 487 -28.35 2.94 -9.59
N ALA A 488 -27.19 2.26 -9.64
CA ALA A 488 -26.01 2.60 -8.85
C ALA A 488 -24.99 3.39 -9.67
N ASN A 489 -24.42 4.42 -9.05
CA ASN A 489 -23.32 5.17 -9.63
C ASN A 489 -22.02 4.36 -9.48
N SER A 490 -21.41 4.00 -10.61
CA SER A 490 -20.20 3.18 -10.63
C SER A 490 -18.94 3.95 -11.03
N LEU A 491 -19.03 5.26 -11.26
CA LEU A 491 -17.92 6.05 -11.77
C LEU A 491 -17.23 6.85 -10.66
N PHE A 492 -15.91 6.65 -10.53
CA PHE A 492 -15.07 7.26 -9.50
C PHE A 492 -13.70 7.67 -10.06
N VAL A 493 -13.07 8.62 -9.38
CA VAL A 493 -11.62 8.85 -9.44
C VAL A 493 -10.99 8.08 -8.28
N ALA A 494 -10.20 7.07 -8.61
CA ALA A 494 -9.34 6.40 -7.64
C ALA A 494 -8.16 7.32 -7.30
N LEU A 495 -7.93 7.56 -6.02
CA LEU A 495 -6.84 8.36 -5.47
C LEU A 495 -5.95 7.45 -4.63
N GLY A 496 -4.74 7.21 -5.11
CA GLY A 496 -3.78 6.31 -4.48
C GLY A 496 -4.11 4.83 -4.69
N PHE A 497 -3.06 4.00 -4.78
CA PHE A 497 -3.19 2.56 -4.96
C PHE A 497 -2.24 1.82 -4.02
N LEU A 498 -2.74 0.80 -3.34
CA LEU A 498 -1.91 -0.19 -2.68
C LEU A 498 -1.31 -1.11 -3.75
N LYS A 499 0.02 -1.16 -3.82
CA LYS A 499 0.79 -2.17 -4.53
C LYS A 499 1.05 -3.35 -3.59
N TRP A 500 0.57 -4.52 -3.95
CA TRP A 500 0.64 -5.72 -3.11
C TRP A 500 0.92 -6.98 -3.92
N TYR A 501 1.26 -8.06 -3.22
CA TYR A 501 1.61 -9.37 -3.80
C TYR A 501 0.88 -10.50 -3.07
N GLU A 502 0.61 -11.59 -3.78
CA GLU A 502 0.08 -12.81 -3.14
C GLU A 502 1.21 -13.55 -2.40
N GLU A 503 0.93 -14.12 -1.23
CA GLU A 503 1.92 -14.84 -0.40
C GLU A 503 2.67 -15.95 -1.16
N LYS A 504 2.01 -16.60 -2.13
CA LYS A 504 2.58 -17.70 -2.92
C LYS A 504 3.29 -17.23 -4.19
N SER A 505 3.24 -15.94 -4.52
CA SER A 505 3.72 -15.38 -5.77
C SER A 505 4.17 -13.94 -5.60
N TYR A 506 5.42 -13.75 -5.16
CA TYR A 506 6.09 -12.45 -5.07
C TYR A 506 6.41 -11.81 -6.43
N THR A 507 6.14 -12.50 -7.55
CA THR A 507 6.51 -12.02 -8.89
C THR A 507 5.44 -11.17 -9.56
N LYS A 508 4.19 -11.21 -9.09
CA LYS A 508 3.08 -10.53 -9.74
C LYS A 508 2.55 -9.38 -8.92
N GLU A 509 2.87 -8.18 -9.35
CA GLU A 509 2.33 -6.94 -8.79
C GLU A 509 0.81 -6.88 -8.96
N ARG A 510 0.11 -6.49 -7.90
CA ARG A 510 -1.32 -6.22 -7.88
C ARG A 510 -1.57 -4.84 -7.33
N TYR A 511 -2.66 -4.21 -7.79
CA TYR A 511 -3.01 -2.86 -7.41
C TYR A 511 -4.45 -2.81 -6.91
N ALA A 512 -4.66 -2.16 -5.78
CA ALA A 512 -5.99 -1.90 -5.24
C ALA A 512 -6.14 -0.39 -4.99
N PRO A 513 -7.16 0.30 -5.52
CA PRO A 513 -7.39 1.71 -5.21
C PRO A 513 -7.60 1.88 -3.70
N ILE A 514 -7.11 2.96 -3.10
CA ILE A 514 -7.28 3.22 -1.67
C ILE A 514 -8.49 4.11 -1.44
N LEU A 515 -8.52 5.29 -2.03
CA LEU A 515 -9.64 6.23 -1.96
C LEU A 515 -10.37 6.34 -3.30
N LEU A 516 -11.68 6.56 -3.25
CA LEU A 516 -12.55 6.61 -4.41
C LEU A 516 -13.49 7.81 -4.29
N LEU A 517 -13.25 8.81 -5.14
CA LEU A 517 -14.01 10.05 -5.21
C LEU A 517 -15.14 9.91 -6.25
N PRO A 518 -16.41 10.02 -5.85
CA PRO A 518 -17.57 9.98 -6.75
C PRO A 518 -17.56 11.07 -7.83
N VAL A 519 -17.61 10.70 -9.13
CA VAL A 519 -17.65 11.69 -10.22
C VAL A 519 -18.60 11.34 -11.36
N ASP A 520 -19.16 12.38 -11.99
CA ASP A 520 -19.88 12.26 -13.27
C ASP A 520 -18.95 12.58 -14.43
N LEU A 521 -19.10 11.83 -15.54
CA LEU A 521 -18.50 12.18 -16.82
C LEU A 521 -19.55 12.84 -17.72
N VAL A 522 -19.36 14.13 -18.02
CA VAL A 522 -20.34 14.93 -18.76
C VAL A 522 -19.78 15.30 -20.14
N ARG A 523 -20.58 15.04 -21.18
CA ARG A 523 -20.26 15.39 -22.56
C ARG A 523 -20.76 16.81 -22.88
N MET A 524 -19.87 17.71 -23.30
CA MET A 524 -20.27 19.08 -23.70
C MET A 524 -20.82 19.14 -25.13
N SER A 525 -20.03 18.65 -26.09
CA SER A 525 -20.41 18.55 -27.50
C SER A 525 -19.47 17.58 -28.22
N ALA A 526 -19.78 17.21 -29.46
CA ALA A 526 -18.89 16.35 -30.25
C ALA A 526 -17.49 16.97 -30.50
N LYS A 527 -17.35 18.30 -30.43
CA LYS A 527 -16.08 19.04 -30.64
C LYS A 527 -15.39 19.52 -29.35
N LYS A 528 -16.12 19.69 -28.23
CA LYS A 528 -15.58 20.24 -26.97
C LYS A 528 -15.19 19.18 -25.93
N GLY A 529 -15.29 17.89 -26.26
CA GLY A 529 -14.86 16.79 -25.40
C GLY A 529 -15.73 16.55 -24.16
N TYR A 530 -15.13 15.89 -23.17
CA TYR A 530 -15.74 15.51 -21.90
C TYR A 530 -15.07 16.27 -20.74
N TYR A 531 -15.82 16.49 -19.66
CA TYR A 531 -15.27 16.92 -18.38
C TYR A 531 -15.84 16.06 -17.25
N ILE A 532 -15.11 15.98 -16.15
CA ILE A 532 -15.57 15.38 -14.91
C ILE A 532 -15.98 16.45 -13.89
N ARG A 533 -16.90 16.10 -13.01
CA ARG A 533 -17.26 16.87 -11.81
C ARG A 533 -17.56 15.91 -10.66
N ALA A 534 -17.30 16.33 -9.43
CA ALA A 534 -17.72 15.56 -8.26
C ALA A 534 -19.26 15.46 -8.20
N ARG A 535 -19.74 14.35 -7.63
CA ARG A 535 -21.12 14.24 -7.15
C ARG A 535 -21.21 14.76 -5.72
N ASP A 536 -22.43 15.02 -5.25
CA ASP A 536 -22.71 15.39 -3.85
C ASP A 536 -22.55 14.21 -2.86
N GLU A 537 -21.80 13.16 -3.24
CA GLU A 537 -21.49 11.98 -2.45
C GLU A 537 -20.11 12.15 -1.79
N GLU A 538 -19.93 11.71 -0.54
CA GLU A 538 -18.62 11.78 0.12
C GLU A 538 -17.58 10.85 -0.55
N VAL A 539 -16.29 11.19 -0.42
CA VAL A 539 -15.18 10.30 -0.77
C VAL A 539 -15.31 9.00 0.03
N GLN A 540 -15.02 7.88 -0.63
CA GLN A 540 -15.14 6.55 -0.02
C GLN A 540 -13.77 5.87 0.07
N ILE A 541 -13.51 5.20 1.18
CA ILE A 541 -12.38 4.29 1.30
C ILE A 541 -12.74 2.97 0.61
N ASN A 542 -11.76 2.29 0.03
CA ASN A 542 -11.98 0.99 -0.54
C ASN A 542 -12.11 -0.07 0.56
N ILE A 543 -13.34 -0.37 0.93
CA ILE A 543 -13.63 -1.28 2.04
C ILE A 543 -13.40 -2.74 1.64
N SER A 544 -13.53 -3.08 0.36
CA SER A 544 -13.11 -4.40 -0.12
C SER A 544 -11.63 -4.64 0.17
N LEU A 545 -10.80 -3.60 0.00
CA LEU A 545 -9.38 -3.67 0.35
C LEU A 545 -9.18 -3.82 1.86
N ILE A 546 -9.85 -3.02 2.70
CA ILE A 546 -9.75 -3.12 4.17
C ILE A 546 -10.09 -4.53 4.66
N GLU A 547 -11.24 -5.08 4.23
CA GLU A 547 -11.65 -6.43 4.63
C GLU A 547 -10.70 -7.50 4.11
N TYR A 548 -10.21 -7.34 2.88
CA TYR A 548 -9.25 -8.27 2.29
C TYR A 548 -7.93 -8.28 3.09
N LEU A 549 -7.43 -7.11 3.48
CA LEU A 549 -6.24 -6.96 4.33
C LEU A 549 -6.43 -7.63 5.69
N LYS A 550 -7.57 -7.38 6.34
CA LYS A 550 -7.91 -7.96 7.64
C LYS A 550 -8.02 -9.48 7.58
N GLN A 551 -8.77 -10.01 6.61
CA GLN A 551 -9.04 -11.45 6.53
C GLN A 551 -7.90 -12.28 5.95
N LYS A 552 -7.09 -11.71 5.03
CA LYS A 552 -6.00 -12.47 4.37
C LYS A 552 -4.64 -12.26 5.01
N PHE A 553 -4.37 -11.08 5.56
CA PHE A 553 -3.04 -10.72 6.06
C PHE A 553 -3.04 -10.32 7.53
N GLY A 554 -4.20 -10.30 8.20
CA GLY A 554 -4.31 -9.86 9.60
C GLY A 554 -4.05 -8.37 9.79
N ILE A 555 -4.02 -7.57 8.72
CA ILE A 555 -3.76 -6.13 8.76
C ILE A 555 -5.08 -5.42 9.00
N ASP A 556 -5.28 -4.85 10.19
CA ASP A 556 -6.52 -4.18 10.54
C ASP A 556 -6.50 -2.70 10.12
N ALA A 557 -7.22 -2.39 9.06
CA ALA A 557 -7.37 -1.02 8.55
C ALA A 557 -8.77 -0.43 8.86
N SER A 558 -9.51 -1.02 9.80
CA SER A 558 -10.88 -0.60 10.13
C SER A 558 -10.99 0.86 10.60
N GLY A 559 -9.94 1.41 11.21
CA GLY A 559 -9.88 2.82 11.59
C GLY A 559 -10.03 3.80 10.41
N LEU A 560 -9.89 3.32 9.16
CA LEU A 560 -10.10 4.12 7.95
C LEU A 560 -11.52 4.05 7.39
N TYR A 561 -12.46 3.31 8.00
CA TYR A 561 -13.87 3.36 7.59
C TYR A 561 -14.42 4.79 7.69
N GLU A 562 -14.04 5.50 8.76
CA GLU A 562 -14.23 6.94 8.87
C GLU A 562 -12.99 7.65 8.32
N ILE A 563 -13.16 8.27 7.16
CA ILE A 563 -12.05 8.94 6.47
C ILE A 563 -11.73 10.24 7.22
N PRO A 564 -10.47 10.46 7.62
CA PRO A 564 -10.04 11.74 8.15
C PRO A 564 -10.36 12.87 7.16
N LYS A 565 -10.87 14.00 7.66
CA LYS A 565 -11.25 15.16 6.85
C LYS A 565 -10.35 16.37 7.14
N ASP A 566 -10.10 17.18 6.12
CA ASP A 566 -9.42 18.48 6.22
C ASP A 566 -10.42 19.63 5.92
N GLU A 567 -9.92 20.84 5.62
CA GLU A 567 -10.78 21.99 5.31
C GLU A 567 -11.56 21.87 4.00
N HIS A 568 -11.19 20.95 3.11
CA HIS A 568 -11.70 20.84 1.74
C HIS A 568 -12.41 19.51 1.45
N GLY A 569 -12.19 18.48 2.26
CA GLY A 569 -12.81 17.18 2.04
C GLY A 569 -12.07 16.08 2.78
N ALA A 570 -11.74 15.01 2.06
CA ALA A 570 -10.95 13.92 2.62
C ALA A 570 -9.46 14.31 2.70
N ASP A 571 -8.84 14.09 3.86
CA ASP A 571 -7.39 14.24 4.04
C ASP A 571 -6.67 13.04 3.38
N VAL A 572 -6.49 13.14 2.06
CA VAL A 572 -5.90 12.09 1.22
C VAL A 572 -4.52 11.71 1.73
N LYS A 573 -3.70 12.69 2.10
CA LYS A 573 -2.31 12.48 2.56
C LYS A 573 -2.27 11.65 3.84
N LYS A 574 -3.14 11.97 4.81
CA LYS A 574 -3.24 11.21 6.07
C LYS A 574 -3.75 9.79 5.87
N VAL A 575 -4.71 9.58 4.98
CA VAL A 575 -5.20 8.23 4.64
C VAL A 575 -4.09 7.38 4.02
N LEU A 576 -3.37 7.91 3.02
CA LEU A 576 -2.29 7.18 2.36
C LEU A 576 -1.12 6.89 3.34
N THR A 577 -0.81 7.83 4.22
CA THR A 577 0.19 7.66 5.30
C THR A 577 -0.23 6.56 6.28
N THR A 578 -1.50 6.55 6.69
CA THR A 578 -2.04 5.52 7.58
C THR A 578 -1.96 4.13 6.93
N MET A 579 -2.34 4.02 5.65
CA MET A 579 -2.21 2.77 4.89
C MET A 579 -0.74 2.30 4.78
N ARG A 580 0.21 3.23 4.55
CA ARG A 580 1.66 2.90 4.53
C ARG A 580 2.15 2.30 5.85
N ARG A 581 1.71 2.86 6.98
CA ARG A 581 2.06 2.35 8.31
C ARG A 581 1.54 0.93 8.53
N LEU A 582 0.30 0.67 8.14
CA LEU A 582 -0.32 -0.65 8.27
C LEU A 582 0.41 -1.75 7.47
N ILE A 583 1.10 -1.38 6.39
CA ILE A 583 1.86 -2.31 5.54
C ILE A 583 3.39 -2.21 5.77
N MET A 584 3.84 -1.55 6.84
CA MET A 584 5.27 -1.28 7.06
C MET A 584 6.10 -2.57 7.12
N THR A 585 5.54 -3.62 7.71
CA THR A 585 6.20 -4.94 7.85
C THR A 585 6.09 -5.81 6.59
N MET A 586 5.30 -5.42 5.60
CA MET A 586 5.04 -6.24 4.41
C MET A 586 6.17 -6.06 3.38
N LYS A 587 6.87 -7.15 3.06
CA LYS A 587 7.97 -7.18 2.08
C LYS A 587 7.47 -6.82 0.68
N SER A 588 8.14 -5.89 0.03
CA SER A 588 7.88 -5.37 -1.33
C SER A 588 6.56 -4.64 -1.56
N TRP A 589 5.69 -4.52 -0.55
CA TRP A 589 4.42 -3.78 -0.67
C TRP A 589 4.65 -2.27 -0.55
N ASP A 590 3.85 -1.47 -1.25
CA ASP A 590 4.00 -0.01 -1.25
C ASP A 590 2.67 0.70 -1.55
N VAL A 591 2.58 1.99 -1.26
CA VAL A 591 1.44 2.86 -1.63
C VAL A 591 1.86 3.82 -2.73
N LEU A 592 1.27 3.64 -3.90
CA LEU A 592 1.49 4.47 -5.08
C LEU A 592 0.55 5.67 -5.08
N GLU A 593 1.11 6.89 -5.11
CA GLU A 593 0.34 8.14 -5.20
C GLU A 593 -0.01 8.47 -6.65
N THR A 594 -0.82 7.63 -7.27
CA THR A 594 -1.33 7.84 -8.63
C THR A 594 -2.85 7.87 -8.63
N ALA A 595 -3.43 8.54 -9.62
CA ALA A 595 -4.87 8.63 -9.80
C ALA A 595 -5.34 7.92 -11.07
N SER A 596 -6.54 7.36 -11.05
CA SER A 596 -7.15 6.77 -12.25
C SER A 596 -8.66 6.92 -12.25
N ILE A 597 -9.24 7.24 -13.39
CA ILE A 597 -10.69 7.35 -13.55
C ILE A 597 -11.21 6.02 -14.05
N GLY A 598 -12.12 5.40 -13.31
CA GLY A 598 -12.52 4.03 -13.54
C GLY A 598 -13.92 3.70 -13.05
N LEU A 599 -14.39 2.51 -13.45
CA LEU A 599 -15.66 1.96 -13.00
C LEU A 599 -15.42 1.00 -11.84
N PHE A 600 -16.06 1.29 -10.70
CA PHE A 600 -15.98 0.52 -9.46
C PHE A 600 -17.41 0.25 -8.97
N SER A 601 -17.70 -0.98 -8.57
CA SER A 601 -19.05 -1.39 -8.16
C SER A 601 -19.16 -1.44 -6.64
N PHE A 602 -19.94 -0.54 -6.05
CA PHE A 602 -20.14 -0.40 -4.59
C PHE A 602 -21.52 -0.83 -4.08
N SER A 603 -22.44 -1.25 -4.94
CA SER A 603 -23.83 -1.49 -4.52
C SER A 603 -23.95 -2.52 -3.39
N LYS A 604 -23.09 -3.53 -3.38
CA LYS A 604 -23.06 -4.55 -2.32
C LYS A 604 -22.42 -4.06 -1.02
N PHE A 605 -21.59 -3.03 -1.07
CA PHE A 605 -20.93 -2.48 0.12
C PHE A 605 -21.91 -1.68 0.99
N VAL A 606 -22.76 -0.82 0.41
CA VAL A 606 -23.79 -0.09 1.19
C VAL A 606 -24.66 -1.08 1.96
N MET A 607 -25.05 -2.18 1.30
CA MET A 607 -25.77 -3.28 1.94
C MET A 607 -24.96 -3.97 3.04
N TRP A 608 -23.65 -4.14 2.85
CA TRP A 608 -22.77 -4.70 3.86
C TRP A 608 -22.67 -3.80 5.09
N ASN A 609 -22.47 -2.49 4.90
CA ASN A 609 -22.34 -1.52 5.98
C ASN A 609 -23.62 -1.43 6.81
N ASP A 610 -24.79 -1.38 6.15
CA ASP A 610 -26.08 -1.42 6.83
C ASP A 610 -26.25 -2.70 7.65
N LEU A 611 -25.82 -3.84 7.10
CA LEU A 611 -25.90 -5.13 7.80
C LEU A 611 -24.97 -5.18 9.01
N VAL A 612 -23.79 -4.56 8.95
CA VAL A 612 -22.83 -4.51 10.07
C VAL A 612 -23.35 -3.59 11.17
N ASN A 613 -23.68 -2.35 10.82
CA ASN A 613 -23.98 -1.29 11.80
C ASN A 613 -25.39 -1.40 12.38
N ASN A 614 -26.35 -1.88 11.59
CA ASN A 614 -27.76 -1.94 12.00
C ASN A 614 -28.23 -3.38 12.25
N SER A 615 -27.30 -4.32 12.47
CA SER A 615 -27.63 -5.75 12.63
C SER A 615 -28.65 -6.02 13.74
N GLU A 616 -28.57 -5.33 14.87
CA GLU A 616 -29.50 -5.48 15.99
C GLU A 616 -30.89 -4.91 15.69
N GLU A 617 -30.96 -3.73 15.07
CA GLU A 617 -32.22 -3.12 14.64
C GLU A 617 -32.92 -3.97 13.57
N LEU A 618 -32.16 -4.51 12.62
CA LEU A 618 -32.66 -5.42 11.59
C LEU A 618 -33.30 -6.68 12.20
N LYS A 619 -32.81 -7.18 13.34
CA LYS A 619 -33.39 -8.34 14.06
C LYS A 619 -34.73 -8.04 14.73
N GLU A 620 -35.14 -6.78 14.87
CA GLU A 620 -36.47 -6.46 15.41
C GLU A 620 -37.59 -6.93 14.46
N ASN A 621 -37.31 -6.95 13.15
CA ASN A 621 -38.26 -7.47 12.17
C ASN A 621 -38.33 -9.00 12.21
N LYS A 622 -39.53 -9.55 12.44
CA LYS A 622 -39.78 -10.99 12.55
C LYS A 622 -39.26 -11.80 11.35
N VAL A 623 -39.41 -11.28 10.13
CA VAL A 623 -38.96 -11.94 8.89
C VAL A 623 -37.43 -11.96 8.81
N VAL A 624 -36.80 -10.83 9.11
CA VAL A 624 -35.34 -10.70 9.07
C VAL A 624 -34.68 -11.56 10.15
N LYS A 625 -35.22 -11.54 11.38
CA LYS A 625 -34.81 -12.43 12.48
C LYS A 625 -34.90 -13.90 12.08
N SER A 626 -36.02 -14.33 11.50
CA SER A 626 -36.21 -15.70 10.99
C SER A 626 -35.16 -16.10 9.95
N LEU A 627 -34.83 -15.20 9.01
CA LEU A 627 -33.77 -15.43 8.01
C LEU A 627 -32.37 -15.54 8.66
N MET A 628 -32.07 -14.67 9.63
CA MET A 628 -30.79 -14.61 10.36
C MET A 628 -30.59 -15.83 11.26
N GLU A 629 -31.64 -16.30 11.93
CA GLU A 629 -31.58 -17.49 12.80
C GLU A 629 -31.67 -18.80 11.99
N GLY A 630 -32.12 -18.75 10.73
CA GLY A 630 -32.35 -19.95 9.92
C GLY A 630 -33.61 -20.72 10.27
N ASN A 631 -34.47 -20.13 11.08
CA ASN A 631 -35.76 -20.67 11.45
C ASN A 631 -36.79 -20.16 10.46
N TYR A 632 -36.92 -20.78 9.28
CA TYR A 632 -37.88 -20.40 8.22
C TYR A 632 -39.36 -20.59 8.61
N LEU A 633 -39.64 -20.90 9.87
CA LEU A 633 -40.98 -21.10 10.41
C LEU A 633 -41.52 -19.76 10.91
N VAL A 634 -41.98 -18.91 9.99
CA VAL A 634 -43.06 -18.00 10.35
C VAL A 634 -44.25 -18.90 10.65
N GLU A 635 -44.80 -18.84 11.85
CA GLU A 635 -46.08 -19.47 12.18
C GLU A 635 -47.06 -19.13 11.06
N THR A 636 -47.38 -20.12 10.23
CA THR A 636 -48.33 -19.96 9.14
C THR A 636 -49.66 -19.75 9.84
N THR A 637 -50.12 -18.50 9.90
CA THR A 637 -51.47 -18.22 10.36
C THR A 637 -52.39 -18.98 9.42
N GLU A 638 -53.15 -19.96 9.96
CA GLU A 638 -54.10 -20.80 9.19
C GLU A 638 -55.11 -19.97 8.35
N SER A 639 -55.19 -18.65 8.58
CA SER A 639 -55.98 -17.71 7.82
C SER A 639 -55.47 -17.41 6.40
N MET A 640 -54.19 -17.67 6.07
CA MET A 640 -53.61 -17.27 4.77
C MET A 640 -53.98 -18.17 3.58
N ASN A 641 -54.29 -19.45 3.83
CA ASN A 641 -54.58 -20.43 2.77
C ASN A 641 -56.08 -20.68 2.55
N LYS A 642 -56.95 -19.83 3.12
CA LYS A 642 -58.38 -19.91 2.87
C LYS A 642 -58.70 -19.15 1.57
N PRO A 643 -59.26 -19.81 0.55
CA PRO A 643 -59.68 -19.12 -0.68
C PRO A 643 -60.69 -18.03 -0.33
N VAL A 644 -60.67 -16.91 -1.06
CA VAL A 644 -61.68 -15.87 -0.88
C VAL A 644 -63.02 -16.45 -1.29
N THR A 645 -63.86 -16.71 -0.30
CA THR A 645 -65.24 -17.15 -0.52
C THR A 645 -66.05 -15.97 -1.07
N THR A 646 -67.16 -16.28 -1.73
CA THR A 646 -68.13 -15.27 -2.18
C THR A 646 -68.59 -14.36 -1.04
N GLU A 647 -68.65 -14.87 0.20
CA GLU A 647 -68.99 -14.11 1.40
C GLU A 647 -67.93 -13.06 1.78
N VAL A 648 -66.64 -13.38 1.65
CA VAL A 648 -65.55 -12.44 1.92
C VAL A 648 -65.49 -11.34 0.85
N ASP A 649 -65.72 -11.65 -0.44
CA ASP A 649 -65.80 -10.63 -1.50
C ASP A 649 -67.04 -9.72 -1.37
N GLU A 650 -68.10 -10.19 -0.70
CA GLU A 650 -69.32 -9.42 -0.40
C GLU A 650 -69.19 -8.47 0.80
N GLU A 651 -68.45 -8.86 1.84
CA GLU A 651 -68.32 -8.10 3.07
C GLU A 651 -67.15 -7.10 3.06
N GLU A 652 -66.01 -7.48 2.47
CA GLU A 652 -64.80 -6.68 2.45
C GLU A 652 -64.80 -5.62 1.33
N THR A 653 -64.40 -4.39 1.68
CA THR A 653 -64.26 -3.30 0.69
C THR A 653 -62.87 -3.36 0.06
N ILE A 654 -62.80 -3.79 -1.21
CA ILE A 654 -61.55 -3.79 -1.98
C ILE A 654 -61.41 -2.48 -2.76
N TYR A 655 -60.30 -1.78 -2.56
CA TYR A 655 -59.98 -0.51 -3.24
C TYR A 655 -59.01 -0.75 -4.41
N ALA A 656 -59.50 -1.42 -5.46
CA ALA A 656 -58.73 -1.82 -6.64
C ALA A 656 -59.21 -1.08 -7.91
N PRO A 657 -58.56 0.02 -8.31
CA PRO A 657 -58.96 0.82 -9.48
C PRO A 657 -58.69 0.15 -10.83
N LEU A 658 -57.85 -0.88 -10.88
CA LEU A 658 -57.59 -1.68 -12.08
C LEU A 658 -58.34 -3.02 -11.99
N SER A 659 -58.62 -3.65 -13.14
CA SER A 659 -59.27 -4.98 -13.16
C SER A 659 -58.47 -6.00 -12.35
N SER A 660 -59.16 -6.94 -11.71
CA SER A 660 -58.51 -8.04 -10.98
C SER A 660 -59.36 -9.30 -11.04
N ASP A 661 -58.70 -10.44 -11.22
CA ASP A 661 -59.32 -11.75 -11.07
C ASP A 661 -59.43 -12.16 -9.59
N SER A 662 -60.08 -13.29 -9.31
CA SER A 662 -60.28 -13.80 -7.94
C SER A 662 -58.96 -14.04 -7.20
N THR A 663 -57.94 -14.59 -7.87
CA THR A 663 -56.62 -14.87 -7.26
C THR A 663 -55.84 -13.58 -6.97
N GLN A 664 -55.99 -12.56 -7.80
CA GLN A 664 -55.41 -11.24 -7.56
C GLN A 664 -56.11 -10.51 -6.41
N LYS A 665 -57.43 -10.67 -6.26
CA LYS A 665 -58.18 -10.14 -5.12
C LYS A 665 -57.75 -10.76 -3.80
N GLU A 666 -57.48 -12.06 -3.76
CA GLU A 666 -56.92 -12.75 -2.59
C GLU A 666 -55.61 -12.09 -2.12
N ALA A 667 -54.69 -11.82 -3.05
CA ALA A 667 -53.44 -11.13 -2.75
C ALA A 667 -53.65 -9.69 -2.23
N ILE A 668 -54.64 -8.97 -2.77
CA ILE A 668 -54.98 -7.61 -2.34
C ILE A 668 -55.51 -7.61 -0.90
N LEU A 669 -56.45 -8.51 -0.58
CA LEU A 669 -57.01 -8.66 0.76
C LEU A 669 -55.96 -9.10 1.79
N ALA A 670 -55.07 -10.03 1.41
CA ALA A 670 -53.96 -10.46 2.26
C ALA A 670 -53.06 -9.28 2.67
N THR A 671 -52.86 -8.30 1.80
CA THR A 671 -52.09 -7.07 2.10
C THR A 671 -52.76 -6.21 3.20
N GLY A 672 -54.09 -6.22 3.27
CA GLY A 672 -54.88 -5.52 4.29
C GLY A 672 -54.68 -6.06 5.72
N ALA A 673 -54.54 -7.38 5.88
CA ALA A 673 -54.55 -8.07 7.17
C ALA A 673 -53.21 -8.09 7.95
N ASN A 674 -52.24 -7.25 7.58
CA ASN A 674 -50.90 -7.15 8.20
C ASN A 674 -50.06 -8.44 8.11
N ASN A 675 -50.25 -9.13 7.00
CA ASN A 675 -49.67 -10.43 6.68
C ASN A 675 -48.37 -10.27 5.85
N SER A 676 -47.39 -11.16 6.05
CA SER A 676 -46.18 -11.26 5.21
C SER A 676 -46.23 -12.51 4.34
N PHE A 677 -46.28 -12.36 3.02
CA PHE A 677 -46.46 -13.48 2.09
C PHE A 677 -45.58 -13.34 0.84
N VAL A 678 -45.37 -14.45 0.15
CA VAL A 678 -44.68 -14.50 -1.14
C VAL A 678 -45.71 -14.74 -2.25
N LEU A 679 -45.77 -13.85 -3.24
CA LEU A 679 -46.69 -13.94 -4.36
C LEU A 679 -45.96 -14.38 -5.64
N HIS A 680 -46.29 -15.58 -6.13
CA HIS A 680 -45.76 -16.08 -7.40
C HIS A 680 -46.73 -15.81 -8.55
N GLY A 681 -46.29 -15.05 -9.55
CA GLY A 681 -47.04 -14.82 -10.79
C GLY A 681 -46.25 -15.30 -12.01
N PRO A 682 -46.81 -16.13 -12.93
CA PRO A 682 -46.20 -16.43 -14.23
C PRO A 682 -46.09 -15.21 -15.16
N PRO A 683 -45.24 -15.22 -16.21
CA PRO A 683 -45.22 -14.15 -17.21
C PRO A 683 -46.61 -13.91 -17.82
N GLY A 684 -47.01 -12.64 -17.99
CA GLY A 684 -48.32 -12.28 -18.53
C GLY A 684 -49.49 -12.24 -17.54
N SER A 685 -49.32 -12.67 -16.28
CA SER A 685 -50.39 -12.75 -15.26
C SER A 685 -50.78 -11.41 -14.63
N GLY A 686 -50.49 -10.27 -15.27
CA GLY A 686 -50.85 -8.95 -14.74
C GLY A 686 -50.10 -8.51 -13.47
N LYS A 687 -48.89 -9.03 -13.19
CA LYS A 687 -48.12 -8.73 -11.96
C LYS A 687 -48.06 -7.25 -11.56
N SER A 688 -47.66 -6.37 -12.47
CA SER A 688 -47.58 -4.92 -12.19
C SER A 688 -48.94 -4.31 -11.87
N GLN A 689 -50.02 -4.84 -12.46
CA GLN A 689 -51.39 -4.42 -12.20
C GLN A 689 -51.87 -4.89 -10.83
N THR A 690 -51.55 -6.13 -10.44
CA THR A 690 -51.79 -6.63 -9.08
C THR A 690 -51.06 -5.77 -8.04
N ILE A 691 -49.79 -5.43 -8.29
CA ILE A 691 -48.99 -4.55 -7.42
C ILE A 691 -49.65 -3.17 -7.28
N THR A 692 -50.04 -2.53 -8.38
CA THR A 692 -50.72 -1.23 -8.34
C THR A 692 -52.00 -1.27 -7.50
N ASN A 693 -52.81 -2.33 -7.64
CA ASN A 693 -54.01 -2.50 -6.83
C ASN A 693 -53.71 -2.76 -5.34
N MET A 694 -52.67 -3.54 -5.02
CA MET A 694 -52.24 -3.75 -3.63
C MET A 694 -51.80 -2.43 -2.98
N ILE A 695 -51.02 -1.61 -3.69
CA ILE A 695 -50.58 -0.28 -3.22
C ILE A 695 -51.80 0.62 -2.99
N SER A 696 -52.70 0.72 -3.97
CA SER A 696 -53.93 1.51 -3.85
C SER A 696 -54.78 1.09 -2.65
N HIS A 697 -54.93 -0.22 -2.44
CA HIS A 697 -55.70 -0.76 -1.32
C HIS A 697 -55.05 -0.49 0.04
N ALA A 698 -53.73 -0.64 0.15
CA ALA A 698 -53.00 -0.33 1.38
C ALA A 698 -53.11 1.17 1.73
N LEU A 699 -52.95 2.06 0.73
CA LEU A 699 -53.09 3.51 0.91
C LEU A 699 -54.51 3.89 1.35
N ALA A 700 -55.54 3.30 0.74
CA ALA A 700 -56.94 3.54 1.11
C ALA A 700 -57.26 3.11 2.55
N ASN A 701 -56.57 2.08 3.04
CA ASN A 701 -56.66 1.62 4.44
C ASN A 701 -55.72 2.39 5.40
N GLY A 702 -55.16 3.53 4.97
CA GLY A 702 -54.33 4.40 5.81
C GLY A 702 -52.92 3.87 6.08
N LYS A 703 -52.44 2.87 5.33
CA LYS A 703 -51.07 2.36 5.46
C LYS A 703 -50.08 3.18 4.62
N THR A 704 -48.82 3.22 5.06
CA THR A 704 -47.69 3.65 4.23
C THR A 704 -47.12 2.46 3.46
N VAL A 705 -46.60 2.71 2.26
CA VAL A 705 -46.09 1.65 1.38
C VAL A 705 -44.70 2.01 0.88
N LEU A 706 -43.73 1.13 1.14
CA LEU A 706 -42.40 1.16 0.51
C LEU A 706 -42.34 0.07 -0.56
N PHE A 707 -42.17 0.48 -1.81
CA PHE A 707 -42.04 -0.44 -2.94
C PHE A 707 -40.59 -0.54 -3.40
N VAL A 708 -39.99 -1.73 -3.24
CA VAL A 708 -38.57 -2.00 -3.56
C VAL A 708 -38.48 -3.00 -4.70
N VAL A 709 -37.64 -2.71 -5.71
CA VAL A 709 -37.40 -3.60 -6.86
C VAL A 709 -35.94 -3.56 -7.28
N GLU A 710 -35.46 -4.63 -7.92
CA GLU A 710 -34.08 -4.74 -8.40
C GLU A 710 -33.81 -3.88 -9.65
N LYS A 711 -34.80 -3.72 -10.54
CA LYS A 711 -34.62 -3.07 -11.85
C LYS A 711 -35.47 -1.82 -11.99
N MET A 712 -34.85 -0.74 -12.45
CA MET A 712 -35.51 0.56 -12.71
C MET A 712 -36.72 0.43 -13.63
N ALA A 713 -36.63 -0.39 -14.68
CA ALA A 713 -37.73 -0.59 -15.62
C ALA A 713 -39.02 -1.11 -14.95
N ALA A 714 -38.91 -2.02 -13.98
CA ALA A 714 -40.07 -2.55 -13.26
C ALA A 714 -40.72 -1.46 -12.40
N LEU A 715 -39.89 -0.59 -11.81
CA LEU A 715 -40.37 0.52 -11.03
C LEU A 715 -41.13 1.54 -11.88
N SER A 716 -40.52 2.00 -12.98
CA SER A 716 -41.12 3.00 -13.86
C SER A 716 -42.48 2.55 -14.41
N VAL A 717 -42.66 1.24 -14.63
CA VAL A 717 -43.95 0.68 -15.05
C VAL A 717 -45.02 0.82 -13.97
N VAL A 718 -44.71 0.51 -12.70
CA VAL A 718 -45.67 0.62 -11.59
C VAL A 718 -45.98 2.08 -11.28
N GLN A 719 -44.96 2.94 -11.25
CA GLN A 719 -45.09 4.38 -11.04
C GLN A 719 -45.97 5.02 -12.12
N LYS A 720 -45.75 4.69 -13.40
CA LYS A 720 -46.61 5.16 -14.50
C LYS A 720 -48.07 4.74 -14.30
N ARG A 721 -48.33 3.49 -13.89
CA ARG A 721 -49.69 3.02 -13.61
C ARG A 721 -50.34 3.73 -12.44
N LEU A 722 -49.59 4.01 -11.37
CA LEU A 722 -50.07 4.82 -10.23
C LEU A 722 -50.39 6.25 -10.67
N ALA A 723 -49.59 6.82 -11.57
CA ALA A 723 -49.87 8.13 -12.15
C ALA A 723 -51.12 8.13 -13.04
N ASP A 724 -51.31 7.10 -13.87
CA ASP A 724 -52.48 6.96 -14.75
C ASP A 724 -53.81 6.89 -13.96
N ILE A 725 -53.79 6.37 -12.72
CA ILE A 725 -54.95 6.34 -11.81
C ILE A 725 -55.03 7.53 -10.85
N GLY A 726 -54.17 8.54 -11.03
CA GLY A 726 -54.21 9.80 -10.25
C GLY A 726 -53.49 9.76 -8.90
N LEU A 727 -52.71 8.72 -8.59
CA LEU A 727 -51.95 8.58 -7.34
C LEU A 727 -50.52 9.14 -7.41
N ALA A 728 -50.12 9.78 -8.53
CA ALA A 728 -48.77 10.32 -8.72
C ALA A 728 -48.31 11.23 -7.57
N ASN A 729 -49.19 12.14 -7.11
CA ASN A 729 -48.87 13.12 -6.07
C ASN A 729 -48.70 12.49 -4.67
N PHE A 730 -48.94 11.19 -4.52
CA PHE A 730 -48.73 10.44 -3.27
C PHE A 730 -47.55 9.48 -3.37
N CYS A 731 -46.84 9.48 -4.50
CA CYS A 731 -45.65 8.68 -4.72
C CYS A 731 -44.41 9.55 -4.54
N LEU A 732 -43.45 9.09 -3.73
CA LEU A 732 -42.12 9.68 -3.63
C LEU A 732 -41.09 8.74 -4.27
N GLU A 733 -40.31 9.26 -5.21
CA GLU A 733 -39.28 8.51 -5.91
C GLU A 733 -37.93 8.73 -5.25
N VAL A 734 -37.39 7.67 -4.64
CA VAL A 734 -36.09 7.73 -3.99
C VAL A 734 -35.06 7.07 -4.92
N TYR A 735 -34.56 7.82 -5.91
CA TYR A 735 -33.42 7.40 -6.75
C TYR A 735 -32.22 8.33 -6.60
N SER A 736 -31.04 7.73 -6.62
CA SER A 736 -29.71 8.33 -6.46
C SER A 736 -29.28 9.36 -7.51
N ASN A 737 -30.03 9.58 -8.60
CA ASN A 737 -29.51 10.41 -9.70
C ASN A 737 -30.44 11.48 -10.27
N LYS A 738 -31.57 11.78 -9.61
CA LYS A 738 -32.44 12.93 -9.94
C LYS A 738 -33.04 13.66 -8.75
N GLY A 739 -32.63 13.32 -7.53
CA GLY A 739 -32.96 14.11 -6.35
C GLY A 739 -31.88 15.14 -6.09
N GLN A 740 -31.78 16.22 -6.88
CA GLN A 740 -31.28 17.43 -6.23
C GLN A 740 -32.19 17.63 -5.02
N LYS A 741 -31.65 17.98 -3.85
CA LYS A 741 -32.45 18.27 -2.64
C LYS A 741 -33.69 19.13 -2.98
N LYS A 742 -33.53 20.02 -3.96
CA LYS A 742 -34.57 20.82 -4.60
C LYS A 742 -35.73 20.04 -5.24
N ASP A 743 -35.49 18.99 -5.99
CA ASP A 743 -36.52 18.21 -6.69
C ASP A 743 -37.35 17.38 -5.69
N ILE A 744 -36.72 16.81 -4.67
CA ILE A 744 -37.40 16.13 -3.56
C ILE A 744 -38.29 17.13 -2.80
N LEU A 745 -37.76 18.32 -2.49
CA LEU A 745 -38.53 19.37 -1.82
C LEU A 745 -39.74 19.81 -2.67
N ALA A 746 -39.57 19.98 -3.98
CA ALA A 746 -40.66 20.33 -4.89
C ALA A 746 -41.74 19.23 -4.96
N GLN A 747 -41.35 17.95 -4.94
CA GLN A 747 -42.28 16.83 -4.92
C GLN A 747 -43.05 16.77 -3.58
N LEU A 748 -42.39 17.01 -2.45
CA LEU A 748 -43.03 17.10 -1.14
C LEU A 748 -44.02 18.26 -1.08
N GLU A 749 -43.67 19.43 -1.62
CA GLU A 749 -44.57 20.59 -1.73
C GLU A 749 -45.80 20.27 -2.60
N THR A 750 -45.61 19.59 -3.73
CA THR A 750 -46.70 19.16 -4.60
C THR A 750 -47.64 18.19 -3.89
N SER A 751 -47.08 17.25 -3.14
CA SER A 751 -47.82 16.24 -2.36
C SER A 751 -48.63 16.90 -1.24
N PHE A 752 -48.03 17.86 -0.53
CA PHE A 752 -48.69 18.64 0.53
C PHE A 752 -49.88 19.43 -0.02
N ASN A 753 -49.72 20.11 -1.15
CA ASN A 753 -50.79 20.89 -1.79
C ASN A 753 -51.94 20.02 -2.34
N ALA A 754 -51.69 18.73 -2.61
CA ALA A 754 -52.72 17.81 -3.10
C ALA A 754 -53.78 17.46 -2.05
N GLN A 755 -53.49 17.56 -0.74
CA GLN A 755 -54.45 17.30 0.35
C GLN A 755 -55.68 18.21 0.31
N HIS A 756 -55.61 19.37 -0.35
CA HIS A 756 -56.69 20.36 -0.37
C HIS A 756 -57.66 20.24 -1.58
N LYS A 757 -57.48 19.25 -2.48
CA LYS A 757 -58.23 19.19 -3.76
C LYS A 757 -59.40 18.20 -3.84
N THR A 758 -59.66 17.36 -2.85
CA THR A 758 -60.75 16.36 -2.91
C THR A 758 -62.10 16.96 -2.49
N LYS A 759 -62.77 17.67 -3.41
CA LYS A 759 -64.19 18.01 -3.27
C LYS A 759 -65.08 16.87 -3.79
N GLY A 760 -65.96 16.35 -2.93
CA GLY A 760 -67.35 16.06 -3.31
C GLY A 760 -67.70 14.70 -3.91
N THR A 761 -67.07 13.60 -3.50
CA THR A 761 -67.59 12.25 -3.83
C THR A 761 -67.80 11.46 -2.54
N ASN A 762 -69.05 11.06 -2.26
CA ASN A 762 -69.37 10.25 -1.09
C ASN A 762 -69.00 8.78 -1.39
N TRP A 763 -67.71 8.45 -1.24
CA TRP A 763 -67.16 7.15 -1.59
C TRP A 763 -67.78 5.99 -0.77
N SER A 764 -68.33 6.28 0.41
CA SER A 764 -69.07 5.33 1.22
C SER A 764 -70.35 4.85 0.51
N GLU A 765 -71.16 5.77 -0.04
CA GLU A 765 -72.38 5.43 -0.78
C GLU A 765 -72.09 4.56 -2.01
N LYS A 766 -71.04 4.90 -2.77
CA LYS A 766 -70.61 4.10 -3.94
C LYS A 766 -70.08 2.73 -3.53
N SER A 767 -69.39 2.63 -2.40
CA SER A 767 -68.94 1.35 -1.85
C SER A 767 -70.13 0.46 -1.44
N GLU A 768 -71.15 1.03 -0.81
CA GLU A 768 -72.39 0.31 -0.45
C GLU A 768 -73.17 -0.15 -1.70
N GLU A 769 -73.26 0.69 -2.72
CA GLU A 769 -73.88 0.32 -4.00
C GLU A 769 -73.17 -0.87 -4.67
N ILE A 770 -71.83 -0.86 -4.66
CA ILE A 770 -71.02 -1.98 -5.16
C ILE A 770 -71.26 -3.25 -4.34
N LYS A 771 -71.31 -3.16 -3.01
CA LYS A 771 -71.61 -4.32 -2.14
C LYS A 771 -72.98 -4.91 -2.45
N LYS A 772 -73.99 -4.05 -2.67
CA LYS A 772 -75.34 -4.50 -3.04
C LYS A 772 -75.35 -5.22 -4.39
N LEU A 773 -74.69 -4.66 -5.41
CA LEU A 773 -74.56 -5.26 -6.73
C LEU A 773 -73.82 -6.61 -6.68
N LYS A 774 -72.74 -6.72 -5.89
CA LYS A 774 -72.02 -7.99 -5.68
C LYS A 774 -72.93 -9.06 -5.08
N LYS A 775 -73.71 -8.71 -4.05
CA LYS A 775 -74.68 -9.64 -3.43
C LYS A 775 -75.72 -10.13 -4.42
N GLU A 776 -76.23 -9.25 -5.28
CA GLU A 776 -77.20 -9.60 -6.31
C GLU A 776 -76.59 -10.49 -7.41
N LEU A 777 -75.38 -10.19 -7.87
CA LEU A 777 -74.66 -11.02 -8.84
C LEU A 777 -74.35 -12.42 -8.29
N ASN A 778 -73.90 -12.49 -7.04
CA ASN A 778 -73.58 -13.76 -6.39
C ASN A 778 -74.83 -14.60 -6.08
N SER A 779 -75.99 -13.99 -5.86
CA SER A 779 -77.23 -14.77 -5.70
C SER A 779 -77.59 -15.52 -6.99
N TYR A 780 -77.43 -14.89 -8.16
CA TYR A 780 -77.62 -15.60 -9.44
C TYR A 780 -76.65 -16.77 -9.62
N VAL A 781 -75.40 -16.63 -9.16
CA VAL A 781 -74.40 -17.72 -9.21
C VAL A 781 -74.79 -18.86 -8.27
N LYS A 782 -75.24 -18.55 -7.05
CA LYS A 782 -75.74 -19.55 -6.08
C LYS A 782 -76.98 -20.28 -6.64
N ASP A 783 -77.90 -19.56 -7.28
CA ASP A 783 -79.09 -20.13 -7.91
C ASP A 783 -78.72 -21.05 -9.10
N LEU A 784 -77.72 -20.66 -9.91
CA LEU A 784 -77.20 -21.50 -11.00
C LEU A 784 -76.50 -22.76 -10.48
N GLN A 785 -75.66 -22.65 -9.45
CA GLN A 785 -75.01 -23.81 -8.82
C GLN A 785 -76.02 -24.78 -8.21
N PHE A 786 -77.08 -24.25 -7.58
CA PHE A 786 -78.17 -25.06 -7.03
C PHE A 786 -78.95 -25.86 -8.09
N ILE A 787 -78.96 -25.39 -9.35
CA ILE A 787 -79.61 -26.09 -10.48
C ILE A 787 -78.71 -27.20 -11.05
N PHE A 788 -77.39 -27.09 -10.94
CA PHE A 788 -76.43 -28.08 -11.48
C PHE A 788 -75.96 -29.14 -10.46
N ASP A 789 -76.13 -28.90 -9.15
CA ASP A 789 -75.86 -29.87 -8.08
C ASP A 789 -77.06 -30.79 -7.74
N LYS A 790 -78.16 -30.69 -8.51
CA LYS A 790 -79.25 -31.66 -8.58
C LYS A 790 -79.21 -32.41 -9.90
#